data_AF-A0A0A2VUT5-F1
#
_entry.id   AF-A0A0A2VUT5-F1
#
_cell.length_a   1.000
_cell.length_b   1.000
_cell.length_c   1.000
_cell.angle_alpha   90.00
_cell.angle_beta   90.00
_cell.angle_gamma   90.00
#
_symmetry.space_group_name_H-M   'P 1'
#
loop_
_entity.id
_entity.type
_entity.pdbx_description
1 polymer ?
#
loop_
_entity_poly.entity_id
_entity_poly.type
_entity_poly.pdbx_seq_one_letter_code
_entity_poly.pdbx_strand_id
1 'polypeptide(L)'
;MLFLQYFIWGAWLVTLGSYMINTLGFKGADVGMVYSTKGLTALLMPGLIGIVADKWLPANRVYSLCHLVGAGMLVWAASINQPGLMFWAMLGNALAFMPTIALSNTVSYACLEKAGLDTVTHFPPVRVFGTVGFIAAMWTVSLMRIELSSIQLYIAAATSGLLALYALTLPTIPVVKHQAARSWVSRLGLDAFVLFKKPQMAVFFLFAMLLGAVLQITNTFGNPFLHDFARQPEFADSFVVQYPSILLSVSQMSEVVFILTIPFFLRRFGIKQVMLMSMVAWVLRFALFAWGDPSAFGFVLLLLSMVVYGWAFDFFNISGSVFVEQEVDSRIRASAQGLFMTMVNGIGAYLGAIVSGYVVDYFTADGVKDWPTIWLVFAGYALVLAIVFHFSFHYRHRQITSVSDAVAEELHFGRAAARLNMSQPPLSFHIKELEAQLGVVLLEETKQLLNNASLALARVEQIGRGEGGRIQLGIVGTAIWGGLRLGLQRFIADYPAIDVTFREKSPGDQLALLERHEIDAGIWRMETCPPGGLQSEKLHEATFMVALPESHPLARQQTVDITQLRHEPFVTMTAIHSDWTFLQRVCREAGFTPRVVREAVEPQTVLALVSIGFGLTIIADSYAQMNWPGVVFRPPSRPIPADLYAVFDPVHLTLTTKQLIEALKKSPAD
;
A
#
# COMPACT_ATOMS: atom_id res chain seq x y z
N MET A 1 -15.78 -3.74 19.31
CA MET A 1 -14.85 -4.80 18.84
C MET A 1 -13.40 -4.52 19.23
N LEU A 2 -12.70 -3.55 18.59
CA LEU A 2 -11.25 -3.34 18.81
C LEU A 2 -10.87 -3.05 20.27
N PHE A 3 -11.70 -2.31 21.01
CA PHE A 3 -11.50 -2.14 22.46
C PHE A 3 -11.38 -3.48 23.18
N LEU A 4 -12.35 -4.39 22.99
CA LEU A 4 -12.37 -5.70 23.65
C LEU A 4 -11.23 -6.61 23.16
N GLN A 5 -10.91 -6.58 21.86
CA GLN A 5 -9.79 -7.33 21.26
C GLN A 5 -8.49 -7.07 22.03
N TYR A 6 -8.15 -5.81 22.22
CA TYR A 6 -6.90 -5.42 22.87
C TYR A 6 -7.01 -5.40 24.39
N PHE A 7 -8.21 -5.26 24.96
CA PHE A 7 -8.46 -5.45 26.39
C PHE A 7 -8.09 -6.89 26.82
N ILE A 8 -8.54 -7.90 26.06
CA ILE A 8 -8.16 -9.30 26.31
C ILE A 8 -6.65 -9.46 26.35
N TRP A 9 -5.93 -8.80 25.43
CA TRP A 9 -4.48 -8.89 25.36
C TRP A 9 -3.81 -8.19 26.54
N GLY A 10 -4.23 -6.97 26.86
CA GLY A 10 -3.69 -6.16 27.94
C GLY A 10 -3.97 -6.74 29.34
N ALA A 11 -5.02 -7.53 29.49
CA ALA A 11 -5.40 -8.14 30.76
C ALA A 11 -4.40 -9.20 31.28
N TRP A 12 -3.51 -9.71 30.42
CA TRP A 12 -2.53 -10.72 30.85
C TRP A 12 -1.16 -10.58 30.20
N LEU A 13 -1.00 -9.93 29.04
CA LEU A 13 0.29 -9.89 28.34
C LEU A 13 1.41 -9.33 29.23
N VAL A 14 1.15 -8.25 29.96
CA VAL A 14 2.20 -7.57 30.74
C VAL A 14 2.36 -8.20 32.13
N THR A 15 1.30 -8.76 32.70
CA THR A 15 1.22 -9.21 34.09
C THR A 15 1.44 -10.72 34.29
N LEU A 16 1.25 -11.53 33.24
CA LEU A 16 1.37 -13.00 33.34
C LEU A 16 2.79 -13.45 33.76
N GLY A 17 3.83 -12.75 33.31
CA GLY A 17 5.21 -13.01 33.74
C GLY A 17 5.36 -12.94 35.26
N SER A 18 4.73 -11.96 35.90
CA SER A 18 4.80 -11.75 37.35
C SER A 18 4.00 -12.80 38.09
N TYR A 19 2.82 -13.17 37.60
CA TYR A 19 2.08 -14.30 38.16
C TYR A 19 2.92 -15.60 38.12
N MET A 20 3.58 -15.87 36.99
CA MET A 20 4.41 -17.06 36.85
C MET A 20 5.64 -17.02 37.77
N ILE A 21 6.36 -15.89 37.85
CA ILE A 21 7.59 -15.78 38.66
C ILE A 21 7.27 -15.65 40.15
N ASN A 22 6.41 -14.70 40.51
CA ASN A 22 6.20 -14.31 41.91
C ASN A 22 5.19 -15.21 42.63
N THR A 23 4.24 -15.82 41.92
CA THR A 23 3.21 -16.69 42.53
C THR A 23 3.44 -18.17 42.25
N LEU A 24 3.77 -18.56 41.01
CA LEU A 24 3.97 -19.96 40.64
C LEU A 24 5.43 -20.44 40.79
N GLY A 25 6.38 -19.53 41.01
CA GLY A 25 7.79 -19.87 41.20
C GLY A 25 8.52 -20.33 39.92
N PHE A 26 8.02 -19.93 38.74
CA PHE A 26 8.65 -20.26 37.46
C PHE A 26 9.98 -19.52 37.31
N LYS A 27 10.93 -20.16 36.63
CA LYS A 27 12.21 -19.55 36.27
C LYS A 27 12.05 -18.60 35.09
N GLY A 28 13.06 -17.76 34.85
CA GLY A 28 13.13 -16.87 33.70
C GLY A 28 13.00 -17.64 32.38
N ALA A 29 13.69 -18.76 32.22
CA ALA A 29 13.59 -19.61 31.03
C ALA A 29 12.18 -20.20 30.83
N ASP A 30 11.49 -20.57 31.90
CA ASP A 30 10.10 -21.08 31.85
C ASP A 30 9.14 -20.00 31.34
N VAL A 31 9.27 -18.79 31.89
CA VAL A 31 8.48 -17.62 31.45
C VAL A 31 8.81 -17.25 30.00
N GLY A 32 10.09 -17.26 29.64
CA GLY A 32 10.56 -17.04 28.27
C GLY A 32 9.94 -18.04 27.29
N MET A 33 9.93 -19.32 27.65
CA MET A 33 9.29 -20.38 26.87
C MET A 33 7.79 -20.12 26.68
N VAL A 34 7.05 -19.78 27.73
CA VAL A 34 5.60 -19.46 27.63
C VAL A 34 5.35 -18.25 26.74
N TYR A 35 6.14 -17.17 26.88
CA TYR A 35 5.99 -15.97 26.04
C TYR A 35 6.41 -16.20 24.58
N SER A 36 7.33 -17.14 24.32
CA SER A 36 7.77 -17.50 22.97
C SER A 36 6.65 -18.03 22.08
N THR A 37 5.59 -18.60 22.68
CA THR A 37 4.40 -19.09 21.96
C THR A 37 3.81 -18.04 21.04
N LYS A 38 3.83 -16.77 21.45
CA LYS A 38 3.35 -15.63 20.63
C LYS A 38 4.14 -15.47 19.35
N GLY A 39 5.47 -15.48 19.44
CA GLY A 39 6.35 -15.37 18.28
C GLY A 39 6.17 -16.53 17.31
N LEU A 40 6.02 -17.75 17.84
CA LEU A 40 5.81 -18.95 17.04
C LEU A 40 4.51 -18.88 16.24
N THR A 41 3.41 -18.45 16.86
CA THR A 41 2.09 -18.44 16.19
C THR A 41 1.92 -17.23 15.26
N ALA A 42 2.53 -16.09 15.58
CA ALA A 42 2.51 -14.89 14.72
C ALA A 42 3.16 -15.14 13.33
N LEU A 43 4.05 -16.13 13.21
CA LEU A 43 4.69 -16.52 11.95
C LEU A 43 3.73 -17.13 10.93
N LEU A 44 2.78 -17.96 11.37
CA LEU A 44 2.01 -18.84 10.48
C LEU A 44 0.50 -18.59 10.56
N MET A 45 -0.02 -18.39 11.77
CA MET A 45 -1.45 -18.47 12.01
C MET A 45 -2.27 -17.35 11.35
N PRO A 46 -1.83 -16.08 11.31
CA PRO A 46 -2.58 -15.04 10.60
C PRO A 46 -2.83 -15.39 9.12
N GLY A 47 -1.83 -15.96 8.43
CA GLY A 47 -1.97 -16.40 7.04
C GLY A 47 -2.89 -17.62 6.90
N LEU A 48 -2.72 -18.64 7.74
CA LEU A 48 -3.54 -19.85 7.70
C LEU A 48 -5.03 -19.56 7.95
N ILE A 49 -5.33 -18.78 8.99
CA ILE A 49 -6.71 -18.44 9.34
C ILE A 49 -7.31 -17.43 8.36
N GLY A 50 -6.51 -16.54 7.76
CA GLY A 50 -6.96 -15.70 6.65
C GLY A 50 -7.52 -16.54 5.49
N ILE A 51 -6.82 -17.61 5.10
CA ILE A 51 -7.30 -18.55 4.06
C ILE A 51 -8.64 -19.20 4.44
N VAL A 52 -8.81 -19.57 5.71
CA VAL A 52 -10.08 -20.13 6.21
C VAL A 52 -11.21 -19.11 6.10
N ALA A 53 -10.95 -17.86 6.49
CA ALA A 53 -11.90 -16.76 6.44
C ALA A 53 -12.31 -16.37 5.01
N ASP A 54 -11.40 -16.54 4.06
CA ASP A 54 -11.66 -16.21 2.66
C ASP A 54 -12.42 -17.32 1.93
N LYS A 55 -12.14 -18.60 2.26
CA LYS A 55 -12.59 -19.75 1.46
C LYS A 55 -13.73 -20.56 2.07
N TRP A 56 -13.74 -20.74 3.39
CA TRP A 56 -14.57 -21.77 4.03
C TRP A 56 -15.62 -21.21 4.98
N LEU A 57 -15.26 -20.19 5.77
CA LEU A 57 -16.15 -19.63 6.79
C LEU A 57 -16.09 -18.10 6.76
N PRO A 58 -17.21 -17.39 6.91
CA PRO A 58 -17.22 -15.94 7.03
C PRO A 58 -16.29 -15.44 8.15
N ALA A 59 -15.58 -14.34 7.91
CA ALA A 59 -14.59 -13.79 8.83
C ALA A 59 -15.14 -13.53 10.25
N ASN A 60 -16.39 -13.06 10.39
CA ASN A 60 -17.03 -12.86 11.69
C ASN A 60 -17.23 -14.17 12.47
N ARG A 61 -17.52 -15.29 11.79
CA ARG A 61 -17.65 -16.62 12.41
C ARG A 61 -16.30 -17.21 12.78
N VAL A 62 -15.31 -17.06 11.92
CA VAL A 62 -13.93 -17.48 12.23
C VAL A 62 -13.40 -16.71 13.43
N TYR A 63 -13.60 -15.39 13.45
CA TYR A 63 -13.24 -14.52 14.57
C TYR A 63 -13.93 -14.95 15.88
N SER A 64 -15.23 -15.25 15.84
CA SER A 64 -15.99 -15.78 16.99
C SER A 64 -15.41 -17.11 17.49
N LEU A 65 -15.16 -18.07 16.59
CA LEU A 65 -14.60 -19.38 16.95
C LEU A 65 -13.22 -19.27 17.58
N CYS A 66 -12.34 -18.44 17.00
CA CYS A 66 -11.02 -18.15 17.55
C CYS A 66 -11.12 -17.61 18.98
N HIS A 67 -12.04 -16.67 19.25
CA HIS A 67 -12.22 -16.13 20.59
C HIS A 67 -12.84 -17.11 21.58
N LEU A 68 -13.70 -18.05 21.14
CA LEU A 68 -14.20 -19.15 21.98
C LEU A 68 -13.08 -20.12 22.37
N VAL A 69 -12.26 -20.53 21.40
CA VAL A 69 -11.10 -21.39 21.67
C VAL A 69 -10.11 -20.68 22.58
N GLY A 70 -9.79 -19.41 22.31
CA GLY A 70 -8.94 -18.60 23.17
C GLY A 70 -9.47 -18.48 24.60
N ALA A 71 -10.78 -18.26 24.77
CA ALA A 71 -11.41 -18.22 26.10
C ALA A 71 -11.24 -19.55 26.85
N GLY A 72 -11.48 -20.69 26.19
CA GLY A 72 -11.28 -22.01 26.80
C GLY A 72 -9.83 -22.27 27.19
N MET A 73 -8.88 -21.89 26.33
CA MET A 73 -7.45 -22.02 26.60
C MET A 73 -6.98 -21.13 27.75
N LEU A 74 -7.54 -19.91 27.88
CA LEU A 74 -7.26 -19.02 29.01
C LEU A 74 -7.83 -19.54 30.33
N VAL A 75 -9.03 -20.13 30.33
CA VAL A 75 -9.60 -20.83 31.50
C VAL A 75 -8.73 -22.00 31.91
N TRP A 76 -8.24 -22.78 30.94
CA TRP A 76 -7.32 -23.88 31.22
C TRP A 76 -5.98 -23.38 31.76
N ALA A 77 -5.39 -22.34 31.16
CA ALA A 77 -4.17 -21.71 31.66
C ALA A 77 -4.31 -21.22 33.10
N ALA A 78 -5.49 -20.72 33.49
CA ALA A 78 -5.76 -20.21 34.84
C ALA A 78 -5.72 -21.28 35.94
N SER A 79 -5.81 -22.57 35.60
CA SER A 79 -5.70 -23.69 36.55
C SER A 79 -4.34 -24.38 36.56
N ILE A 80 -3.40 -23.95 35.72
CA ILE A 80 -2.09 -24.59 35.55
C ILE A 80 -1.03 -23.95 36.45
N ASN A 81 -0.25 -24.80 37.11
CA ASN A 81 0.90 -24.44 37.96
C ASN A 81 2.23 -25.08 37.49
N GLN A 82 2.26 -25.70 36.31
CA GLN A 82 3.47 -26.32 35.76
C GLN A 82 3.90 -25.65 34.44
N PRO A 83 5.20 -25.32 34.24
CA PRO A 83 5.67 -24.60 33.05
C PRO A 83 5.31 -25.26 31.72
N GLY A 84 5.50 -26.57 31.59
CA GLY A 84 5.24 -27.29 30.35
C GLY A 84 3.76 -27.28 29.95
N LEU A 85 2.84 -27.43 30.92
CA LEU A 85 1.40 -27.33 30.64
C LEU A 85 0.99 -25.88 30.34
N MET A 86 1.59 -24.90 31.01
CA MET A 86 1.33 -23.48 30.78
C MET A 86 1.74 -23.09 29.36
N PHE A 87 2.86 -23.63 28.87
CA PHE A 87 3.30 -23.45 27.48
C PHE A 87 2.23 -23.96 26.50
N TRP A 88 1.71 -25.18 26.67
CA TRP A 88 0.71 -25.72 25.75
C TRP A 88 -0.62 -24.98 25.80
N ALA A 89 -1.08 -24.57 26.99
CA ALA A 89 -2.29 -23.76 27.12
C ALA A 89 -2.13 -22.40 26.45
N MET A 90 -1.01 -21.72 26.69
CA MET A 90 -0.73 -20.41 26.10
C MET A 90 -0.42 -20.49 24.60
N LEU A 91 0.14 -21.60 24.11
CA LEU A 91 0.28 -21.88 22.69
C LEU A 91 -1.09 -22.06 22.04
N GLY A 92 -1.97 -22.86 22.62
CA GLY A 92 -3.35 -23.02 22.16
C GLY A 92 -4.08 -21.68 22.09
N ASN A 93 -3.97 -20.86 23.13
CA ASN A 93 -4.50 -19.50 23.12
C ASN A 93 -3.86 -18.64 22.03
N ALA A 94 -2.54 -18.68 21.87
CA ALA A 94 -1.83 -17.87 20.87
C ALA A 94 -2.16 -18.30 19.42
N LEU A 95 -2.39 -19.59 19.17
CA LEU A 95 -2.82 -20.13 17.88
C LEU A 95 -4.21 -19.57 17.50
N ALA A 96 -5.09 -19.44 18.48
CA ALA A 96 -6.43 -18.91 18.28
C ALA A 96 -6.47 -17.38 18.23
N PHE A 97 -5.73 -16.69 19.11
CA PHE A 97 -5.80 -15.25 19.32
C PHE A 97 -4.99 -14.42 18.31
N MET A 98 -3.78 -14.82 17.93
CA MET A 98 -2.94 -13.99 17.03
C MET A 98 -3.60 -13.67 15.68
N PRO A 99 -4.28 -14.61 15.02
CA PRO A 99 -4.99 -14.31 13.77
C PRO A 99 -6.14 -13.31 13.94
N THR A 100 -6.73 -13.22 15.13
CA THR A 100 -7.88 -12.35 15.34
C THR A 100 -7.52 -10.87 15.24
N ILE A 101 -6.24 -10.51 15.44
CA ILE A 101 -5.76 -9.15 15.20
C ILE A 101 -5.97 -8.75 13.73
N ALA A 102 -5.50 -9.56 12.78
CA ALA A 102 -5.66 -9.30 11.35
C ALA A 102 -7.13 -9.39 10.90
N LEU A 103 -7.87 -10.38 11.42
CA LEU A 103 -9.32 -10.51 11.16
C LEU A 103 -10.10 -9.31 11.67
N SER A 104 -9.75 -8.75 12.84
CA SER A 104 -10.43 -7.59 13.40
C SER A 104 -10.27 -6.36 12.50
N ASN A 105 -9.09 -6.15 11.91
CA ASN A 105 -8.89 -5.09 10.92
C ASN A 105 -9.74 -5.33 9.67
N THR A 106 -9.76 -6.56 9.16
CA THR A 106 -10.56 -6.96 7.99
C THR A 106 -12.05 -6.70 8.21
N VAL A 107 -12.58 -7.08 9.38
CA VAL A 107 -13.98 -6.84 9.75
C VAL A 107 -14.26 -5.35 9.89
N SER A 108 -13.34 -4.58 10.48
CA SER A 108 -13.47 -3.12 10.56
C SER A 108 -13.52 -2.46 9.20
N TYR A 109 -12.66 -2.85 8.24
CA TYR A 109 -12.69 -2.29 6.89
C TYR A 109 -13.99 -2.59 6.17
N ALA A 110 -14.48 -3.84 6.22
CA ALA A 110 -15.74 -4.21 5.61
C ALA A 110 -16.95 -3.44 6.21
N CYS A 111 -16.92 -3.16 7.52
CA CYS A 111 -17.95 -2.33 8.16
C CYS A 111 -17.91 -0.87 7.66
N LEU A 112 -16.72 -0.28 7.52
CA LEU A 112 -16.55 1.09 7.03
C LEU A 112 -16.97 1.22 5.56
N GLU A 113 -16.56 0.28 4.71
CA GLU A 113 -16.95 0.23 3.29
C GLU A 113 -18.47 0.08 3.14
N LYS A 114 -19.10 -0.80 3.92
CA LYS A 114 -20.56 -0.97 3.92
C LYS A 114 -21.30 0.29 4.37
N ALA A 115 -20.68 1.11 5.21
CA ALA A 115 -21.21 2.40 5.64
C ALA A 115 -20.90 3.54 4.64
N GLY A 116 -20.21 3.27 3.52
CA GLY A 116 -19.80 4.28 2.55
C GLY A 116 -18.70 5.23 3.06
N LEU A 117 -17.94 4.81 4.07
CA LEU A 117 -16.87 5.60 4.68
C LEU A 117 -15.51 5.22 4.09
N ASP A 118 -14.66 6.23 3.87
CA ASP A 118 -13.29 6.02 3.43
C ASP A 118 -12.44 5.35 4.53
N THR A 119 -11.85 4.21 4.21
CA THR A 119 -11.14 3.36 5.18
C THR A 119 -9.83 3.99 5.65
N VAL A 120 -9.15 4.77 4.82
CA VAL A 120 -7.86 5.41 5.14
C VAL A 120 -8.05 6.49 6.20
N THR A 121 -9.12 7.28 6.09
CA THR A 121 -9.41 8.40 7.00
C THR A 121 -10.13 7.94 8.27
N HIS A 122 -11.02 6.95 8.20
CA HIS A 122 -11.88 6.58 9.33
C HIS A 122 -11.36 5.42 10.17
N PHE A 123 -10.48 4.56 9.64
CA PHE A 123 -9.92 3.45 10.42
C PHE A 123 -8.94 3.87 11.52
N PRO A 124 -8.01 4.83 11.32
CA PRO A 124 -7.03 5.17 12.36
C PRO A 124 -7.68 5.59 13.70
N PRO A 125 -8.71 6.46 13.74
CA PRO A 125 -9.42 6.77 14.98
C PRO A 125 -10.09 5.54 15.63
N VAL A 126 -10.64 4.63 14.81
CA VAL A 126 -11.24 3.38 15.30
C VAL A 126 -10.16 2.48 15.94
N ARG A 127 -8.95 2.44 15.38
CA ARG A 127 -7.83 1.65 15.91
C ARG A 127 -7.32 2.16 17.27
N VAL A 128 -7.42 3.47 17.55
CA VAL A 128 -7.05 4.06 18.86
C VAL A 128 -7.80 3.40 20.01
N PHE A 129 -9.07 3.02 19.81
CA PHE A 129 -9.85 2.29 20.83
C PHE A 129 -9.21 0.96 21.23
N GLY A 130 -8.40 0.34 20.36
CA GLY A 130 -7.60 -0.82 20.74
C GLY A 130 -6.54 -0.47 21.79
N THR A 131 -5.79 0.61 21.61
CA THR A 131 -4.80 1.07 22.60
C THR A 131 -5.47 1.47 23.92
N VAL A 132 -6.61 2.16 23.84
CA VAL A 132 -7.43 2.49 25.03
C VAL A 132 -7.89 1.21 25.74
N GLY A 133 -8.34 0.20 25.00
CA GLY A 133 -8.72 -1.10 25.56
C GLY A 133 -7.55 -1.80 26.26
N PHE A 134 -6.35 -1.76 25.68
CA PHE A 134 -5.15 -2.33 26.28
C PHE A 134 -4.79 -1.64 27.61
N ILE A 135 -4.75 -0.31 27.64
CA ILE A 135 -4.48 0.48 28.85
C ILE A 135 -5.55 0.23 29.91
N ALA A 136 -6.83 0.22 29.51
CA ALA A 136 -7.95 -0.02 30.42
C ALA A 136 -7.85 -1.41 31.09
N ALA A 137 -7.39 -2.43 30.35
CA ALA A 137 -7.16 -3.76 30.91
C ALA A 137 -6.01 -3.77 31.92
N MET A 138 -4.88 -3.13 31.59
CA MET A 138 -3.76 -2.98 32.52
C MET A 138 -4.19 -2.30 33.82
N TRP A 139 -4.98 -1.23 33.71
CA TRP A 139 -5.51 -0.52 34.87
C TRP A 139 -6.51 -1.36 35.66
N THR A 140 -7.38 -2.11 34.99
CA THR A 140 -8.35 -2.98 35.67
C THR A 140 -7.65 -4.03 36.52
N VAL A 141 -6.68 -4.74 35.95
CA VAL A 141 -5.93 -5.79 36.66
C VAL A 141 -5.11 -5.20 37.81
N SER A 142 -4.52 -4.02 37.61
CA SER A 142 -3.73 -3.31 38.62
C SER A 142 -4.58 -2.76 39.77
N LEU A 143 -5.66 -2.04 39.46
CA LEU A 143 -6.55 -1.44 40.46
C LEU A 143 -7.30 -2.50 41.27
N MET A 144 -7.63 -3.63 40.65
CA MET A 144 -8.22 -4.78 41.34
C MET A 144 -7.20 -5.61 42.13
N ARG A 145 -5.90 -5.30 42.06
CA ARG A 145 -4.82 -6.01 42.78
C ARG A 145 -4.73 -7.51 42.45
N ILE A 146 -4.96 -7.86 41.19
CA ILE A 146 -4.99 -9.25 40.71
C ILE A 146 -3.86 -9.57 39.71
N GLU A 147 -2.84 -8.71 39.61
CA GLU A 147 -1.68 -8.92 38.72
C GLU A 147 -0.92 -10.22 39.02
N LEU A 148 -0.92 -10.65 40.29
CA LEU A 148 -0.27 -11.88 40.77
C LEU A 148 -1.25 -13.05 40.94
N SER A 149 -2.42 -12.99 40.32
CA SER A 149 -3.48 -14.01 40.42
C SER A 149 -3.90 -14.51 39.05
N SER A 150 -4.33 -15.78 38.97
CA SER A 150 -4.95 -16.33 37.76
C SER A 150 -6.28 -15.68 37.40
N ILE A 151 -6.88 -14.88 38.29
CA ILE A 151 -8.09 -14.08 38.01
C ILE A 151 -7.93 -13.21 36.77
N GLN A 152 -6.73 -12.69 36.48
CA GLN A 152 -6.46 -11.92 35.28
C GLN A 152 -6.77 -12.71 33.98
N LEU A 153 -6.50 -14.02 33.98
CA LEU A 153 -6.77 -14.93 32.86
C LEU A 153 -8.26 -15.23 32.74
N TYR A 154 -8.98 -15.34 33.86
CA TYR A 154 -10.45 -15.46 33.85
C TYR A 154 -11.13 -14.20 33.32
N ILE A 155 -10.64 -13.01 33.68
CA ILE A 155 -11.14 -11.74 33.11
C ILE A 155 -10.92 -11.73 31.60
N ALA A 156 -9.71 -12.05 31.15
CA ALA A 156 -9.40 -12.14 29.72
C ALA A 156 -10.28 -13.17 28.99
N ALA A 157 -10.51 -14.34 29.60
CA ALA A 157 -11.38 -15.38 29.05
C ALA A 157 -12.84 -14.93 28.97
N ALA A 158 -13.37 -14.30 30.01
CA ALA A 158 -14.72 -13.77 30.04
C ALA A 158 -14.91 -12.68 28.97
N THR A 159 -13.95 -11.75 28.85
CA THR A 159 -13.97 -10.74 27.78
C THR A 159 -13.87 -11.37 26.40
N SER A 160 -13.06 -12.43 26.23
CA SER A 160 -12.97 -13.18 24.96
C SER A 160 -14.28 -13.89 24.61
N GLY A 161 -14.96 -14.49 25.58
CA GLY A 161 -16.29 -15.07 25.40
C GLY A 161 -17.34 -14.03 25.02
N LEU A 162 -17.36 -12.87 25.70
CA LEU A 162 -18.23 -11.74 25.35
C LEU A 162 -17.96 -11.23 23.94
N LEU A 163 -16.68 -11.10 23.56
CA LEU A 163 -16.30 -10.68 22.22
C LEU A 163 -16.69 -11.73 21.16
N ALA A 164 -16.61 -13.01 21.47
CA ALA A 164 -17.07 -14.07 20.58
C ALA A 164 -18.58 -14.00 20.33
N LEU A 165 -19.38 -13.72 21.36
CA LEU A 165 -20.83 -13.52 21.23
C LEU A 165 -21.14 -12.25 20.43
N TYR A 166 -20.45 -11.15 20.74
CA TYR A 166 -20.58 -9.90 20.00
C TYR A 166 -20.18 -10.06 18.53
N ALA A 167 -19.18 -10.89 18.21
CA ALA A 167 -18.78 -11.16 16.84
C ALA A 167 -19.89 -11.78 15.97
N LEU A 168 -20.84 -12.50 16.58
CA LEU A 168 -21.98 -13.08 15.86
C LEU A 168 -23.00 -12.02 15.43
N THR A 169 -22.99 -10.83 16.04
CA THR A 169 -23.86 -9.71 15.66
C THR A 169 -23.23 -8.82 14.58
N LEU A 170 -21.93 -9.00 14.29
CA LEU A 170 -21.22 -8.27 13.26
C LEU A 170 -21.66 -8.71 11.85
N PRO A 171 -21.62 -7.79 10.86
CA PRO A 171 -22.04 -8.11 9.50
C PRO A 171 -21.25 -9.29 8.93
N THR A 172 -21.98 -10.22 8.31
CA THR A 172 -21.39 -11.36 7.63
C THR A 172 -20.66 -10.91 6.37
N ILE A 173 -19.36 -11.16 6.32
CA ILE A 173 -18.53 -10.91 5.14
C ILE A 173 -18.59 -12.17 4.27
N PRO A 174 -19.05 -12.08 3.00
CA PRO A 174 -19.18 -13.24 2.14
C PRO A 174 -17.80 -13.82 1.78
N VAL A 175 -17.73 -15.15 1.75
CA VAL A 175 -16.53 -15.88 1.29
C VAL A 175 -16.33 -15.69 -0.22
N VAL A 176 -15.07 -15.59 -0.66
CA VAL A 176 -14.73 -15.34 -2.06
C VAL A 176 -14.77 -16.67 -2.83
N LYS A 177 -15.78 -16.85 -3.70
CA LYS A 177 -16.01 -18.12 -4.41
C LYS A 177 -15.11 -18.36 -5.63
N HIS A 178 -14.51 -17.31 -6.20
CA HIS A 178 -13.59 -17.42 -7.34
C HIS A 178 -12.37 -16.53 -7.15
N GLN A 179 -11.22 -17.13 -6.86
CA GLN A 179 -9.91 -16.51 -7.08
C GLN A 179 -9.13 -17.35 -8.09
N ALA A 180 -8.45 -16.66 -9.01
CA ALA A 180 -7.41 -17.26 -9.83
C ALA A 180 -6.40 -18.00 -8.93
N ALA A 181 -5.86 -19.11 -9.42
CA ALA A 181 -4.98 -20.00 -8.67
C ALA A 181 -3.65 -19.30 -8.30
N ARG A 182 -3.63 -18.56 -7.19
CA ARG A 182 -2.39 -18.20 -6.51
C ARG A 182 -1.82 -19.43 -5.81
N SER A 183 -0.53 -19.69 -6.00
CA SER A 183 0.15 -20.80 -5.34
C SER A 183 0.09 -20.64 -3.81
N TRP A 184 0.16 -21.75 -3.08
CA TRP A 184 0.22 -21.72 -1.61
C TRP A 184 1.41 -20.91 -1.09
N VAL A 185 2.50 -20.85 -1.86
CA VAL A 185 3.72 -20.11 -1.56
C VAL A 185 3.46 -18.60 -1.54
N SER A 186 2.71 -18.07 -2.51
CA SER A 186 2.38 -16.64 -2.56
C SER A 186 1.38 -16.22 -1.48
N ARG A 187 0.48 -17.13 -1.05
CA ARG A 187 -0.47 -16.88 0.04
C ARG A 187 0.18 -16.80 1.42
N LEU A 188 1.27 -17.54 1.64
CA LEU A 188 2.07 -17.45 2.86
C LEU A 188 3.08 -16.29 2.82
N GLY A 189 3.08 -15.47 1.76
CA GLY A 189 4.00 -14.35 1.62
C GLY A 189 5.45 -14.77 1.37
N LEU A 190 5.69 -16.04 1.02
CA LEU A 190 7.04 -16.58 0.83
C LEU A 190 7.75 -15.96 -0.39
N ASP A 191 7.00 -15.35 -1.32
CA ASP A 191 7.55 -14.57 -2.43
C ASP A 191 8.44 -13.41 -1.95
N ALA A 192 8.15 -12.85 -0.75
CA ALA A 192 8.96 -11.78 -0.17
C ALA A 192 10.36 -12.25 0.29
N PHE A 193 10.60 -13.56 0.44
CA PHE A 193 11.94 -14.05 0.80
C PHE A 193 12.97 -13.81 -0.31
N VAL A 194 12.55 -13.54 -1.54
CA VAL A 194 13.45 -13.08 -2.60
C VAL A 194 14.20 -11.79 -2.21
N LEU A 195 13.64 -10.99 -1.29
CA LEU A 195 14.26 -9.77 -0.79
C LEU A 195 15.56 -10.04 -0.03
N PHE A 196 15.75 -11.23 0.56
CA PHE A 196 17.03 -11.60 1.19
C PHE A 196 18.18 -11.72 0.19
N LYS A 197 17.91 -11.80 -1.12
CA LYS A 197 18.95 -11.71 -2.15
C LYS A 197 19.54 -10.30 -2.27
N LYS A 198 18.83 -9.26 -1.82
CA LYS A 198 19.33 -7.89 -1.76
C LYS A 198 20.06 -7.69 -0.41
N PRO A 199 21.36 -7.36 -0.41
CA PRO A 199 22.16 -7.30 0.83
C PRO A 199 21.60 -6.28 1.83
N GLN A 200 21.15 -5.10 1.36
CA GLN A 200 20.56 -4.07 2.23
C GLN A 200 19.28 -4.54 2.93
N MET A 201 18.39 -5.25 2.21
CA MET A 201 17.16 -5.80 2.78
C MET A 201 17.46 -6.93 3.77
N ALA A 202 18.42 -7.79 3.46
CA ALA A 202 18.84 -8.86 4.37
C ALA A 202 19.38 -8.30 5.68
N VAL A 203 20.25 -7.28 5.63
CA VAL A 203 20.76 -6.59 6.83
C VAL A 203 19.61 -5.95 7.59
N PHE A 204 18.71 -5.23 6.91
CA PHE A 204 17.54 -4.62 7.56
C PHE A 204 16.68 -5.66 8.29
N PHE A 205 16.31 -6.77 7.65
CA PHE A 205 15.48 -7.81 8.26
C PHE A 205 16.16 -8.51 9.43
N LEU A 206 17.47 -8.73 9.34
CA LEU A 206 18.26 -9.25 10.47
C LEU A 206 18.17 -8.31 11.67
N PHE A 207 18.34 -7.00 11.48
CA PHE A 207 18.22 -6.02 12.56
C PHE A 207 16.78 -5.85 13.05
N ALA A 208 15.77 -5.97 12.18
CA ALA A 208 14.37 -6.00 12.57
C ALA A 208 14.05 -7.18 13.49
N MET A 209 14.58 -8.36 13.18
CA MET A 209 14.47 -9.53 14.04
C MET A 209 15.15 -9.29 15.40
N LEU A 210 16.38 -8.78 15.41
CA LEU A 210 17.11 -8.53 16.65
C LEU A 210 16.44 -7.43 17.49
N LEU A 211 15.89 -6.38 16.88
CA LEU A 211 15.14 -5.38 17.63
C LEU A 211 13.76 -5.88 18.10
N GLY A 212 13.15 -6.81 17.36
CA GLY A 212 11.97 -7.55 17.83
C GLY A 212 12.26 -8.32 19.12
N ALA A 213 13.47 -8.88 19.25
CA ALA A 213 13.92 -9.51 20.48
C ALA A 213 14.00 -8.50 21.63
N VAL A 214 14.57 -7.31 21.40
CA VAL A 214 14.63 -6.20 22.37
C VAL A 214 13.24 -5.83 22.91
N LEU A 215 12.27 -5.66 22.01
CA LEU A 215 10.89 -5.35 22.37
C LEU A 215 10.30 -6.42 23.30
N GLN A 216 10.54 -7.70 22.98
CA GLN A 216 9.96 -8.80 23.72
C GLN A 216 10.49 -8.88 25.16
N ILE A 217 11.76 -8.53 25.40
CA ILE A 217 12.36 -8.49 26.75
C ILE A 217 11.51 -7.65 27.70
N THR A 218 11.13 -6.45 27.25
CA THR A 218 10.31 -5.52 28.04
C THR A 218 8.93 -6.10 28.35
N ASN A 219 8.30 -6.72 27.35
CA ASN A 219 6.97 -7.32 27.50
C ASN A 219 6.97 -8.52 28.45
N THR A 220 8.10 -9.23 28.55
CA THR A 220 8.23 -10.43 29.38
C THR A 220 8.66 -10.09 30.81
N PHE A 221 9.61 -9.18 31.00
CA PHE A 221 10.27 -8.96 32.29
C PHE A 221 10.01 -7.59 32.93
N GLY A 222 9.38 -6.64 32.24
CA GLY A 222 9.10 -5.32 32.78
C GLY A 222 8.25 -5.33 34.05
N ASN A 223 7.14 -6.08 34.07
CA ASN A 223 6.27 -6.19 35.26
C ASN A 223 6.90 -7.06 36.38
N PRO A 224 7.52 -8.23 36.08
CA PRO A 224 8.23 -9.01 37.10
C PRO A 224 9.30 -8.23 37.84
N PHE A 225 10.04 -7.39 37.12
CA PHE A 225 11.05 -6.50 37.70
C PHE A 225 10.46 -5.56 38.74
N LEU A 226 9.35 -4.87 38.42
CA LEU A 226 8.73 -3.92 39.34
C LEU A 226 8.14 -4.60 40.58
N HIS A 227 7.58 -5.80 40.44
CA HIS A 227 7.09 -6.58 41.59
C HIS A 227 8.22 -7.08 42.50
N ASP A 228 9.42 -7.29 41.98
CA ASP A 228 10.54 -7.84 42.76
C ASP A 228 11.02 -6.87 43.87
N PHE A 229 10.74 -5.56 43.72
CA PHE A 229 10.99 -4.57 44.78
C PHE A 229 10.17 -4.83 46.05
N ALA A 230 9.11 -5.63 45.99
CA ALA A 230 8.34 -6.05 47.18
C ALA A 230 9.18 -6.82 48.21
N ARG A 231 10.32 -7.39 47.79
CA ARG A 231 11.27 -8.08 48.68
C ARG A 231 11.99 -7.13 49.64
N GLN A 232 12.03 -5.85 49.31
CA GLN A 232 12.58 -4.80 50.15
C GLN A 232 11.45 -4.20 50.99
N PRO A 233 11.45 -4.37 52.33
CA PRO A 233 10.33 -3.94 53.17
C PRO A 233 9.99 -2.46 53.03
N GLU A 234 10.99 -1.62 52.75
CA GLU A 234 10.82 -0.17 52.53
C GLU A 234 10.03 0.18 51.26
N PHE A 235 9.99 -0.71 50.26
CA PHE A 235 9.35 -0.48 48.97
C PHE A 235 8.09 -1.30 48.73
N ALA A 236 7.77 -2.26 49.61
CA ALA A 236 6.61 -3.15 49.45
C ALA A 236 5.28 -2.39 49.27
N ASP A 237 5.13 -1.26 49.95
CA ASP A 237 3.93 -0.41 49.87
C ASP A 237 4.06 0.77 48.88
N SER A 238 5.15 0.83 48.12
CA SER A 238 5.35 1.89 47.13
C SER A 238 4.37 1.77 45.97
N PHE A 239 4.06 2.90 45.32
CA PHE A 239 3.22 2.93 44.11
C PHE A 239 3.74 2.01 43.01
N VAL A 240 5.07 1.88 42.88
CA VAL A 240 5.73 1.04 41.86
C VAL A 240 5.36 -0.43 42.02
N VAL A 241 5.41 -0.96 43.25
CA VAL A 241 5.08 -2.35 43.58
C VAL A 241 3.57 -2.57 43.59
N GLN A 242 2.84 -1.57 44.07
CA GLN A 242 1.40 -1.66 44.24
C GLN A 242 0.62 -1.59 42.92
N TYR A 243 1.10 -0.78 41.97
CA TYR A 243 0.44 -0.53 40.69
C TYR A 243 1.40 -0.55 39.47
N PRO A 244 2.21 -1.62 39.29
CA PRO A 244 3.24 -1.65 38.26
C PRO A 244 2.67 -1.62 36.85
N SER A 245 1.49 -2.20 36.62
CA SER A 245 0.81 -2.09 35.32
C SER A 245 0.32 -0.68 35.02
N ILE A 246 -0.08 0.13 36.02
CA ILE A 246 -0.40 1.55 35.77
C ILE A 246 0.87 2.29 35.36
N LEU A 247 1.99 2.07 36.04
CA LEU A 247 3.27 2.67 35.67
C LEU A 247 3.71 2.26 34.25
N LEU A 248 3.66 0.97 33.92
CA LEU A 248 4.00 0.47 32.58
C LEU A 248 3.06 0.99 31.49
N SER A 249 1.79 1.31 31.81
CA SER A 249 0.84 1.87 30.84
C SER A 249 1.26 3.23 30.30
N VAL A 250 2.13 3.98 31.01
CA VAL A 250 2.75 5.21 30.52
C VAL A 250 3.54 4.95 29.22
N SER A 251 4.09 3.75 29.05
CA SER A 251 4.74 3.33 27.79
C SER A 251 3.77 3.35 26.61
N GLN A 252 2.54 2.87 26.81
CA GLN A 252 1.49 2.84 25.78
C GLN A 252 0.95 4.23 25.47
N MET A 253 0.88 5.10 26.49
CA MET A 253 0.51 6.52 26.29
C MET A 253 1.58 7.27 25.52
N SER A 254 2.86 7.00 25.83
CA SER A 254 4.00 7.59 25.14
C SER A 254 4.02 7.22 23.65
N GLU A 255 3.72 5.96 23.33
CA GLU A 255 3.59 5.48 21.94
C GLU A 255 2.67 6.39 21.10
N VAL A 256 1.47 6.68 21.61
CA VAL A 256 0.49 7.55 20.93
C VAL A 256 1.07 8.95 20.66
N VAL A 257 1.85 9.49 21.60
CA VAL A 257 2.49 10.81 21.44
C VAL A 257 3.62 10.76 20.42
N PHE A 258 4.49 9.76 20.48
CA PHE A 258 5.66 9.67 19.60
C PHE A 258 5.27 9.35 18.15
N ILE A 259 4.20 8.61 17.91
CA ILE A 259 3.62 8.41 16.56
C ILE A 259 3.40 9.76 15.84
N LEU A 260 2.90 10.77 16.55
CA LEU A 260 2.63 12.10 15.96
C LEU A 260 3.91 12.87 15.60
N THR A 261 5.05 12.53 16.22
CA THR A 261 6.33 13.21 16.00
C THR A 261 7.13 12.61 14.84
N ILE A 262 6.84 11.35 14.45
CA ILE A 262 7.63 10.62 13.46
C ILE A 262 7.78 11.34 12.12
N PRO A 263 6.73 11.97 11.53
CA PRO A 263 6.89 12.68 10.27
C PRO A 263 7.94 13.81 10.34
N PHE A 264 8.03 14.51 11.48
CA PHE A 264 9.04 15.53 11.71
C PHE A 264 10.46 14.93 11.75
N PHE A 265 10.66 13.85 12.50
CA PHE A 265 11.96 13.19 12.62
C PHE A 265 12.42 12.56 11.30
N LEU A 266 11.51 11.90 10.58
CA LEU A 266 11.81 11.32 9.27
C LEU A 266 12.22 12.38 8.26
N ARG A 267 11.54 13.54 8.22
CA ARG A 267 11.90 14.65 7.34
C ARG A 267 13.26 15.25 7.70
N ARG A 268 13.55 15.42 8.99
CA ARG A 268 14.76 16.11 9.46
C ARG A 268 16.01 15.25 9.40
N PHE A 269 15.89 13.97 9.76
CA PHE A 269 17.04 13.08 9.97
C PHE A 269 17.11 11.92 8.97
N GLY A 270 16.00 11.61 8.29
CA GLY A 270 15.89 10.48 7.38
C GLY A 270 15.75 9.13 8.08
N ILE A 271 15.32 8.13 7.31
CA ILE A 271 14.96 6.78 7.81
C ILE A 271 16.08 6.15 8.65
N LYS A 272 17.31 6.07 8.11
CA LYS A 272 18.44 5.43 8.80
C LYS A 272 18.70 6.03 10.19
N GLN A 273 18.70 7.36 10.29
CA GLN A 273 19.01 8.03 11.55
C GLN A 273 17.86 7.87 12.55
N VAL A 274 16.61 7.91 12.10
CA VAL A 274 15.45 7.64 12.97
C VAL A 274 15.47 6.21 13.51
N MET A 275 15.82 5.23 12.69
CA MET A 275 16.05 3.86 13.15
C MET A 275 17.18 3.77 14.19
N LEU A 276 18.29 4.47 13.97
CA LEU A 276 19.41 4.49 14.91
C LEU A 276 19.02 5.17 16.24
N MET A 277 18.24 6.24 16.20
CA MET A 277 17.68 6.91 17.38
C MET A 277 16.82 5.95 18.21
N SER A 278 16.01 5.09 17.57
CA SER A 278 15.27 4.03 18.26
C SER A 278 16.21 3.07 19.00
N MET A 279 17.28 2.60 18.36
CA MET A 279 18.22 1.68 18.99
C MET A 279 18.91 2.32 20.21
N VAL A 280 19.30 3.59 20.10
CA VAL A 280 19.83 4.36 21.24
C VAL A 280 18.79 4.56 22.34
N ALA A 281 17.53 4.82 21.98
CA ALA A 281 16.43 4.92 22.94
C ALA A 281 16.20 3.59 23.68
N TRP A 282 16.38 2.44 23.03
CA TRP A 282 16.36 1.13 23.71
C TRP A 282 17.50 0.97 24.72
N VAL A 283 18.72 1.42 24.39
CA VAL A 283 19.85 1.46 25.35
C VAL A 283 19.48 2.31 26.56
N LEU A 284 18.97 3.52 26.30
CA LEU A 284 18.57 4.45 27.35
C LEU A 284 17.45 3.86 28.23
N ARG A 285 16.45 3.23 27.63
CA ARG A 285 15.35 2.59 28.36
C ARG A 285 15.84 1.54 29.35
N PHE A 286 16.70 0.63 28.90
CA PHE A 286 17.23 -0.43 29.75
C PHE A 286 18.22 0.11 30.80
N ALA A 287 19.04 1.09 30.45
CA ALA A 287 19.87 1.80 31.41
C ALA A 287 19.03 2.45 32.52
N LEU A 288 17.95 3.14 32.18
CA LEU A 288 17.04 3.74 33.15
C LEU A 288 16.33 2.69 34.02
N PHE A 289 16.06 1.49 33.50
CA PHE A 289 15.59 0.37 34.33
C PHE A 289 16.64 -0.16 35.29
N ALA A 290 17.91 -0.24 34.85
CA ALA A 290 18.99 -0.77 35.68
C ALA A 290 19.21 0.05 36.97
N TRP A 291 19.00 1.37 36.90
CA TRP A 291 19.18 2.29 38.02
C TRP A 291 17.87 2.82 38.62
N GLY A 292 16.73 2.48 38.03
CA GLY A 292 15.43 2.88 38.54
C GLY A 292 14.98 1.99 39.69
N ASP A 293 14.47 2.61 40.75
CA ASP A 293 13.90 1.95 41.93
C ASP A 293 12.70 2.76 42.47
N PRO A 294 12.01 2.31 43.53
CA PRO A 294 10.87 3.04 44.09
C PRO A 294 11.22 4.27 44.95
N SER A 295 12.50 4.65 45.08
CA SER A 295 12.89 5.92 45.71
C SER A 295 12.41 7.12 44.89
N ALA A 296 12.43 8.33 45.47
CA ALA A 296 11.96 9.52 44.76
C ALA A 296 12.72 9.79 43.44
N PHE A 297 14.04 9.60 43.43
CA PHE A 297 14.86 9.78 42.23
C PHE A 297 14.74 8.57 41.29
N GLY A 298 14.80 7.35 41.83
CA GLY A 298 14.65 6.14 41.02
C GLY A 298 13.30 6.06 40.31
N PHE A 299 12.22 6.53 40.96
CA PHE A 299 10.89 6.59 40.36
C PHE A 299 10.87 7.48 39.11
N VAL A 300 11.60 8.61 39.14
CA VAL A 300 11.76 9.48 37.97
C VAL A 300 12.49 8.74 36.85
N LEU A 301 13.51 7.95 37.16
CA LEU A 301 14.21 7.13 36.15
C LEU A 301 13.28 6.08 35.54
N LEU A 302 12.47 5.39 36.36
CA LEU A 302 11.47 4.44 35.88
C LEU A 302 10.44 5.14 34.97
N LEU A 303 9.93 6.30 35.38
CA LEU A 303 8.96 7.06 34.59
C LEU A 303 9.57 7.53 33.25
N LEU A 304 10.80 8.04 33.27
CA LEU A 304 11.55 8.40 32.06
C LEU A 304 11.73 7.18 31.15
N SER A 305 12.03 6.00 31.70
CA SER A 305 12.11 4.76 30.93
C SER A 305 10.80 4.50 30.19
N MET A 306 9.65 4.62 30.86
CA MET A 306 8.32 4.46 30.25
C MET A 306 8.06 5.46 29.13
N VAL A 307 8.43 6.72 29.30
CA VAL A 307 8.31 7.72 28.24
C VAL A 307 9.21 7.40 27.06
N VAL A 308 10.46 7.00 27.31
CA VAL A 308 11.43 6.62 26.26
C VAL A 308 10.97 5.41 25.43
N TYR A 309 10.04 4.59 25.95
CA TYR A 309 9.46 3.47 25.18
C TYR A 309 8.87 3.90 23.84
N GLY A 310 8.03 4.94 23.81
CA GLY A 310 7.38 5.38 22.56
C GLY A 310 8.42 5.79 21.52
N TRP A 311 9.45 6.53 21.96
CA TRP A 311 10.60 6.87 21.13
C TRP A 311 11.33 5.62 20.61
N ALA A 312 11.56 4.63 21.47
CA ALA A 312 12.26 3.41 21.11
C ALA A 312 11.45 2.50 20.17
N PHE A 313 10.16 2.28 20.45
CA PHE A 313 9.32 1.35 19.72
C PHE A 313 8.85 1.92 18.37
N ASP A 314 8.30 3.13 18.36
CA ASP A 314 7.64 3.65 17.15
C ASP A 314 8.64 4.05 16.08
N PHE A 315 9.77 4.66 16.48
CA PHE A 315 10.73 5.18 15.52
C PHE A 315 11.28 4.05 14.67
N PHE A 316 11.51 2.85 15.22
CA PHE A 316 11.92 1.72 14.40
C PHE A 316 10.76 1.10 13.61
N ASN A 317 9.62 0.81 14.25
CA ASN A 317 8.55 0.09 13.58
C ASN A 317 7.94 0.90 12.43
N ILE A 318 7.71 2.19 12.62
CA ILE A 318 7.16 3.06 11.57
C ILE A 318 8.21 3.36 10.50
N SER A 319 9.44 3.75 10.87
CA SER A 319 10.47 4.02 9.85
C SER A 319 10.88 2.77 9.08
N GLY A 320 10.90 1.61 9.73
CA GLY A 320 11.17 0.32 9.11
C GLY A 320 10.05 -0.10 8.15
N SER A 321 8.78 0.12 8.52
CA SER A 321 7.65 -0.08 7.60
C SER A 321 7.75 0.85 6.40
N VAL A 322 8.07 2.13 6.60
CA VAL A 322 8.28 3.10 5.50
C VAL A 322 9.46 2.71 4.61
N PHE A 323 10.57 2.23 5.20
CA PHE A 323 11.71 1.72 4.45
C PHE A 323 11.31 0.56 3.52
N VAL A 324 10.61 -0.44 4.06
CA VAL A 324 10.14 -1.59 3.28
C VAL A 324 9.21 -1.14 2.15
N GLU A 325 8.30 -0.20 2.42
CA GLU A 325 7.36 0.33 1.42
C GLU A 325 8.08 1.01 0.24
N GLN A 326 9.18 1.73 0.51
CA GLN A 326 9.93 2.50 -0.48
C GLN A 326 10.90 1.64 -1.32
N GLU A 327 11.40 0.54 -0.77
CA GLU A 327 12.44 -0.29 -1.42
C GLU A 327 11.89 -1.45 -2.26
N VAL A 328 10.58 -1.73 -2.16
CA VAL A 328 9.95 -2.88 -2.81
C VAL A 328 8.95 -2.47 -3.89
N ASP A 329 8.93 -3.27 -4.96
CA ASP A 329 7.98 -3.14 -6.07
C ASP A 329 6.54 -3.25 -5.56
N SER A 330 5.64 -2.44 -6.14
CA SER A 330 4.24 -2.36 -5.73
C SER A 330 3.52 -3.71 -5.72
N ARG A 331 3.96 -4.68 -6.55
CA ARG A 331 3.40 -6.04 -6.63
C ARG A 331 3.64 -6.88 -5.38
N ILE A 332 4.71 -6.61 -4.61
CA ILE A 332 5.09 -7.42 -3.44
C ILE A 332 5.10 -6.64 -2.11
N ARG A 333 4.63 -5.39 -2.08
CA ARG A 333 4.60 -4.53 -0.88
C ARG A 333 3.94 -5.18 0.32
N ALA A 334 2.72 -5.68 0.16
CA ALA A 334 1.98 -6.32 1.25
C ALA A 334 2.73 -7.55 1.80
N SER A 335 3.32 -8.36 0.92
CA SER A 335 4.14 -9.51 1.32
C SER A 335 5.42 -9.10 2.04
N ALA A 336 6.07 -8.01 1.62
CA ALA A 336 7.27 -7.47 2.26
C ALA A 336 6.97 -6.86 3.64
N GLN A 337 5.85 -6.15 3.80
CA GLN A 337 5.37 -5.68 5.11
C GLN A 337 5.04 -6.86 6.03
N GLY A 338 4.41 -7.90 5.50
CA GLY A 338 4.18 -9.16 6.21
C GLY A 338 5.50 -9.76 6.70
N LEU A 339 6.50 -9.89 5.82
CA LEU A 339 7.82 -10.39 6.17
C LEU A 339 8.52 -9.54 7.25
N PHE A 340 8.43 -8.22 7.17
CA PHE A 340 8.94 -7.32 8.21
C PHE A 340 8.29 -7.60 9.57
N MET A 341 6.96 -7.69 9.62
CA MET A 341 6.23 -8.01 10.85
C MET A 341 6.56 -9.41 11.37
N THR A 342 6.78 -10.38 10.49
CA THR A 342 7.25 -11.73 10.84
C THR A 342 8.63 -11.70 11.48
N MET A 343 9.56 -10.86 11.00
CA MET A 343 10.88 -10.72 11.60
C MET A 343 10.78 -10.15 13.01
N VAL A 344 10.02 -9.06 13.20
CA VAL A 344 9.89 -8.37 14.50
C VAL A 344 9.06 -9.19 15.49
N ASN A 345 7.79 -9.45 15.17
CA ASN A 345 6.81 -10.03 16.10
C ASN A 345 6.77 -11.56 16.06
N GLY A 346 7.43 -12.19 15.09
CA GLY A 346 7.54 -13.63 14.98
C GLY A 346 8.87 -14.13 15.53
N ILE A 347 9.88 -14.20 14.65
CA ILE A 347 11.19 -14.77 14.98
C ILE A 347 11.89 -13.97 16.08
N GLY A 348 11.89 -12.64 15.97
CA GLY A 348 12.48 -11.73 16.95
C GLY A 348 11.87 -11.91 18.34
N ALA A 349 10.54 -11.87 18.43
CA ALA A 349 9.84 -12.13 19.69
C ALA A 349 10.11 -13.53 20.26
N TYR A 350 10.13 -14.58 19.42
CA TYR A 350 10.46 -15.93 19.87
C TYR A 350 11.86 -16.01 20.50
N LEU A 351 12.88 -15.51 19.78
CA LEU A 351 14.27 -15.51 20.25
C LEU A 351 14.44 -14.63 21.49
N GLY A 352 13.82 -13.44 21.48
CA GLY A 352 13.86 -12.50 22.59
C GLY A 352 13.31 -13.11 23.87
N ALA A 353 12.15 -13.75 23.81
CA ALA A 353 11.54 -14.38 24.99
C ALA A 353 12.44 -15.49 25.57
N ILE A 354 12.96 -16.39 24.73
CA ILE A 354 13.78 -17.53 25.18
C ILE A 354 15.13 -17.06 25.73
N VAL A 355 15.88 -16.29 24.94
CA VAL A 355 17.25 -15.89 25.29
C VAL A 355 17.26 -15.01 26.53
N SER A 356 16.33 -14.07 26.65
CA SER A 356 16.26 -13.21 27.83
C SER A 356 15.86 -13.95 29.09
N GLY A 357 15.05 -15.01 28.98
CA GLY A 357 14.78 -15.91 30.10
C GLY A 357 16.04 -16.57 30.66
N TYR A 358 16.92 -17.06 29.79
CA TYR A 358 18.21 -17.62 30.22
C TYR A 358 19.16 -16.57 30.80
N VAL A 359 19.15 -15.34 30.27
CA VAL A 359 19.95 -14.24 30.84
C VAL A 359 19.48 -13.91 32.26
N VAL A 360 18.16 -13.81 32.47
CA VAL A 360 17.60 -13.56 33.81
C VAL A 360 18.00 -14.68 34.77
N ASP A 361 17.88 -15.95 34.36
CA ASP A 361 18.26 -17.09 35.19
C ASP A 361 19.76 -17.11 35.52
N TYR A 362 20.63 -16.74 34.58
CA TYR A 362 22.07 -16.70 34.79
C TYR A 362 22.47 -15.70 35.89
N PHE A 363 21.78 -14.56 35.96
CA PHE A 363 21.98 -13.54 37.00
C PHE A 363 21.02 -13.67 38.18
N THR A 364 20.45 -14.86 38.38
CA THR A 364 19.63 -15.17 39.56
C THR A 364 20.41 -16.09 40.51
N ALA A 365 20.68 -15.61 41.72
CA ALA A 365 21.34 -16.38 42.78
C ALA A 365 20.38 -16.51 43.98
N ASP A 366 20.19 -17.73 44.49
CA ASP A 366 19.31 -18.03 45.63
C ASP A 366 17.88 -17.45 45.49
N GLY A 367 17.37 -17.41 44.25
CA GLY A 367 16.06 -16.86 43.91
C GLY A 367 16.01 -15.33 43.83
N VAL A 368 17.12 -14.63 44.13
CA VAL A 368 17.29 -13.18 44.01
C VAL A 368 17.90 -12.84 42.66
N LYS A 369 17.24 -11.94 41.93
CA LYS A 369 17.65 -11.52 40.58
C LYS A 369 18.47 -10.25 40.68
N ASP A 370 19.66 -10.23 40.07
CA ASP A 370 20.45 -9.01 39.93
C ASP A 370 19.92 -8.16 38.77
N TRP A 371 18.80 -7.48 39.01
CA TRP A 371 18.12 -6.65 38.01
C TRP A 371 19.00 -5.56 37.39
N PRO A 372 19.80 -4.80 38.17
CA PRO A 372 20.72 -3.82 37.57
C PRO A 372 21.62 -4.45 36.51
N THR A 373 22.28 -5.57 36.83
CA THR A 373 23.16 -6.25 35.86
C THR A 373 22.39 -6.82 34.68
N ILE A 374 21.24 -7.45 34.91
CA ILE A 374 20.37 -7.99 33.84
C ILE A 374 19.99 -6.88 32.85
N TRP A 375 19.51 -5.74 33.34
CA TRP A 375 19.12 -4.62 32.49
C TRP A 375 20.32 -3.99 31.78
N LEU A 376 21.50 -3.93 32.41
CA LEU A 376 22.74 -3.49 31.75
C LEU A 376 23.20 -4.45 30.65
N VAL A 377 23.00 -5.77 30.80
CA VAL A 377 23.28 -6.74 29.74
C VAL A 377 22.34 -6.50 28.55
N PHE A 378 21.04 -6.27 28.79
CA PHE A 378 20.11 -5.92 27.73
C PHE A 378 20.40 -4.56 27.08
N ALA A 379 20.84 -3.57 27.85
CA ALA A 379 21.32 -2.29 27.34
C ALA A 379 22.57 -2.46 26.47
N GLY A 380 23.53 -3.28 26.91
CA GLY A 380 24.74 -3.64 26.16
C GLY A 380 24.41 -4.35 24.84
N TYR A 381 23.45 -5.26 24.85
CA TYR A 381 22.92 -5.89 23.64
C TYR A 381 22.36 -4.84 22.66
N ALA A 382 21.48 -3.96 23.11
CA ALA A 382 20.92 -2.89 22.27
C ALA A 382 22.01 -1.92 21.76
N LEU A 383 23.06 -1.66 22.55
CA LEU A 383 24.17 -0.80 22.19
C LEU A 383 25.03 -1.44 21.09
N VAL A 384 25.34 -2.73 21.22
CA VAL A 384 26.04 -3.49 20.19
C VAL A 384 25.23 -3.47 18.89
N LEU A 385 23.90 -3.67 18.97
CA LEU A 385 23.04 -3.55 17.80
C LEU A 385 23.13 -2.16 17.16
N ALA A 386 23.04 -1.08 17.95
CA ALA A 386 23.13 0.29 17.44
C ALA A 386 24.46 0.56 16.71
N ILE A 387 25.58 0.14 17.31
CA ILE A 387 26.92 0.31 16.75
C ILE A 387 27.06 -0.50 15.45
N VAL A 388 26.73 -1.79 15.47
CA VAL A 388 26.85 -2.65 14.30
C VAL A 388 25.91 -2.19 13.19
N PHE A 389 24.68 -1.74 13.52
CA PHE A 389 23.74 -1.19 12.55
C PHE A 389 24.27 0.08 11.89
N HIS A 390 24.85 1.00 12.67
CA HIS A 390 25.41 2.25 12.16
C HIS A 390 26.42 2.00 11.03
N PHE A 391 27.33 1.04 11.24
CA PHE A 391 28.38 0.67 10.28
C PHE A 391 27.93 -0.31 9.19
N SER A 392 26.98 -1.21 9.46
CA SER A 392 26.59 -2.24 8.49
C SER A 392 25.49 -1.76 7.54
N PHE A 393 24.54 -0.98 8.06
CA PHE A 393 23.38 -0.55 7.29
C PHE A 393 23.70 0.74 6.51
N HIS A 394 24.14 0.57 5.27
CA HIS A 394 24.42 1.67 4.35
C HIS A 394 23.16 2.05 3.57
N TYR A 395 22.48 3.08 4.04
CA TYR A 395 21.30 3.65 3.39
C TYR A 395 21.53 5.14 3.11
N ARG A 396 21.47 5.52 1.83
CA ARG A 396 21.46 6.92 1.41
C ARG A 396 20.02 7.37 1.30
N HIS A 397 19.63 8.28 2.18
CA HIS A 397 18.33 8.91 2.12
C HIS A 397 18.23 9.68 0.78
N ARG A 398 17.35 9.26 -0.11
CA ARG A 398 16.87 10.13 -1.19
C ARG A 398 16.05 11.22 -0.50
N GLN A 399 16.71 12.29 -0.08
CA GLN A 399 16.00 13.49 0.31
C GLN A 399 15.18 13.92 -0.90
N ILE A 400 13.86 13.81 -0.78
CA ILE A 400 12.92 14.60 -1.59
C ILE A 400 13.08 16.01 -1.04
N THR A 401 14.17 16.68 -1.44
CA THR A 401 14.60 17.98 -0.91
C THR A 401 13.80 19.12 -1.50
N SER A 402 12.93 18.88 -2.48
CA SER A 402 12.19 19.93 -3.13
C SER A 402 10.69 19.70 -3.08
N VAL A 403 9.95 20.80 -2.87
CA VAL A 403 8.50 20.88 -3.10
C VAL A 403 8.13 20.32 -4.47
N SER A 404 9.01 20.51 -5.46
CA SER A 404 8.88 19.93 -6.81
C SER A 404 8.88 18.41 -6.81
N ASP A 405 9.70 17.72 -6.03
CA ASP A 405 9.73 16.24 -6.00
C ASP A 405 8.43 15.67 -5.42
N ALA A 406 7.91 16.28 -4.34
CA ALA A 406 6.65 15.84 -3.73
C ALA A 406 5.43 16.15 -4.62
N VAL A 407 5.43 17.28 -5.33
CA VAL A 407 4.38 17.64 -6.29
C VAL A 407 4.49 16.78 -7.56
N ALA A 408 5.70 16.42 -7.97
CA ALA A 408 5.95 15.58 -9.13
C ALA A 408 5.53 14.12 -8.90
N GLU A 409 5.79 13.57 -7.71
CA GLU A 409 5.37 12.21 -7.37
C GLU A 409 3.86 12.10 -7.10
N GLU A 410 3.26 13.08 -6.41
CA GLU A 410 1.83 13.00 -6.05
C GLU A 410 0.89 13.47 -7.17
N LEU A 411 1.42 14.22 -8.15
CA LEU A 411 0.70 14.90 -9.24
C LEU A 411 -0.50 15.75 -8.79
N HIS A 412 -0.60 16.05 -7.49
CA HIS A 412 -1.75 16.69 -6.87
C HIS A 412 -1.33 17.51 -5.65
N PHE A 413 -1.57 18.83 -5.69
CA PHE A 413 -1.09 19.78 -4.67
C PHE A 413 -1.64 19.50 -3.28
N GLY A 414 -2.90 19.07 -3.14
CA GLY A 414 -3.45 18.70 -1.84
C GLY A 414 -2.78 17.44 -1.24
N ARG A 415 -2.35 16.50 -2.09
CA ARG A 415 -1.69 15.26 -1.66
C ARG A 415 -0.21 15.50 -1.40
N ALA A 416 0.44 16.30 -2.24
CA ALA A 416 1.79 16.81 -2.00
C ALA A 416 1.86 17.63 -0.71
N ALA A 417 0.89 18.53 -0.47
CA ALA A 417 0.79 19.31 0.76
C ALA A 417 0.53 18.41 1.98
N ALA A 418 -0.40 17.44 1.86
CA ALA A 418 -0.65 16.45 2.92
C ALA A 418 0.59 15.58 3.20
N ARG A 419 1.29 15.11 2.16
CA ARG A 419 2.55 14.35 2.26
C ARG A 419 3.69 15.18 2.85
N LEU A 420 3.66 16.49 2.61
CA LEU A 420 4.58 17.46 3.21
C LEU A 420 4.09 18.00 4.57
N ASN A 421 2.98 17.48 5.11
CA ASN A 421 2.33 17.92 6.35
C ASN A 421 2.16 19.45 6.45
N MET A 422 1.70 20.08 5.37
CA MET A 422 1.31 21.48 5.34
C MET A 422 -0.10 21.62 4.77
N SER A 423 -0.79 22.70 5.13
CA SER A 423 -2.03 23.06 4.45
C SER A 423 -1.71 23.45 3.01
N GLN A 424 -2.65 23.25 2.07
CA GLN A 424 -2.45 23.60 0.66
C GLN A 424 -2.05 25.08 0.42
N PRO A 425 -2.56 26.08 1.18
CA PRO A 425 -2.22 27.49 0.95
C PRO A 425 -0.72 27.85 1.04
N PRO A 426 0.07 27.42 2.05
CA PRO A 426 1.51 27.71 2.10
C PRO A 426 2.32 27.02 0.99
N LEU A 427 1.91 25.84 0.51
CA LEU A 427 2.55 25.19 -0.65
C LEU A 427 2.38 26.01 -1.92
N SER A 428 1.16 26.52 -2.15
CA SER A 428 0.86 27.43 -3.27
C SER A 428 1.56 28.78 -3.13
N PHE A 429 1.80 29.27 -1.91
CA PHE A 429 2.52 30.52 -1.66
C PHE A 429 4.03 30.38 -1.95
N HIS A 430 4.64 29.27 -1.52
CA HIS A 430 6.07 28.97 -1.79
C HIS A 430 6.34 28.80 -3.29
N ILE A 431 5.42 28.19 -4.03
CA ILE A 431 5.53 28.08 -5.50
C ILE A 431 5.38 29.45 -6.17
N LYS A 432 4.43 30.29 -5.72
CA LYS A 432 4.29 31.67 -6.23
C LYS A 432 5.50 32.55 -5.95
N GLU A 433 6.14 32.37 -4.80
CA GLU A 433 7.36 33.10 -4.44
C GLU A 433 8.55 32.66 -5.31
N LEU A 434 8.63 31.37 -5.64
CA LEU A 434 9.59 30.84 -6.61
C LEU A 434 9.32 31.36 -8.04
N GLU A 435 8.05 31.40 -8.47
CA GLU A 435 7.61 31.96 -9.76
C GLU A 435 7.93 33.46 -9.86
N ALA A 436 7.77 34.20 -8.76
CA ALA A 436 8.10 35.63 -8.70
C ALA A 436 9.61 35.90 -8.73
N GLN A 437 10.43 35.02 -8.14
CA GLN A 437 11.88 35.13 -8.17
C GLN A 437 12.49 34.71 -9.52
N LEU A 438 11.85 33.77 -10.23
CA LEU A 438 12.31 33.24 -11.51
C LEU A 438 11.68 33.94 -12.72
N GLY A 439 10.64 34.76 -12.52
CA GLY A 439 10.02 35.58 -13.58
C GLY A 439 9.18 34.80 -14.59
N VAL A 440 8.87 33.53 -14.31
CA VAL A 440 8.09 32.63 -15.18
C VAL A 440 7.13 31.77 -14.36
N VAL A 441 5.95 31.50 -14.94
CA VAL A 441 4.93 30.62 -14.37
C VAL A 441 5.38 29.17 -14.57
N LEU A 442 5.93 28.56 -13.51
CA LEU A 442 6.65 27.27 -13.53
C LEU A 442 5.74 26.03 -13.65
N LEU A 443 4.42 26.19 -13.60
CA LEU A 443 3.53 25.12 -13.15
C LEU A 443 3.24 24.00 -14.18
N GLU A 444 3.33 24.31 -15.48
CA GLU A 444 3.06 23.34 -16.56
C GLU A 444 4.36 22.76 -17.15
N GLU A 445 5.36 23.62 -17.38
CA GLU A 445 6.62 23.26 -18.06
C GLU A 445 7.53 22.42 -17.16
N THR A 446 7.58 22.68 -15.85
CA THR A 446 8.44 21.90 -14.93
C THR A 446 7.94 20.46 -14.76
N LYS A 447 6.62 20.25 -14.79
CA LYS A 447 6.02 18.89 -14.78
C LYS A 447 6.34 18.12 -16.06
N GLN A 448 6.34 18.80 -17.20
CA GLN A 448 6.72 18.20 -18.48
C GLN A 448 8.20 17.87 -18.53
N LEU A 449 9.07 18.79 -18.11
CA LEU A 449 10.51 18.57 -18.04
C LEU A 449 10.89 17.39 -17.12
N LEU A 450 10.22 17.23 -15.98
CA LEU A 450 10.51 16.11 -15.06
C LEU A 450 10.04 14.75 -15.60
N ASN A 451 8.88 14.72 -16.27
CA ASN A 451 8.41 13.52 -16.98
C ASN A 451 9.35 13.14 -18.12
N ASN A 452 9.80 14.13 -18.91
CA ASN A 452 10.71 13.91 -20.02
C ASN A 452 12.08 13.42 -19.54
N ALA A 453 12.61 13.96 -18.43
CA ALA A 453 13.87 13.51 -17.84
C ALA A 453 13.79 12.07 -17.31
N SER A 454 12.68 11.70 -16.69
CA SER A 454 12.46 10.34 -16.15
C SER A 454 12.31 9.30 -17.27
N LEU A 455 11.61 9.66 -18.34
CA LEU A 455 11.49 8.83 -19.55
C LEU A 455 12.83 8.71 -20.29
N ALA A 456 13.62 9.79 -20.36
CA ALA A 456 14.96 9.77 -20.97
C ALA A 456 15.92 8.86 -20.19
N LEU A 457 15.90 8.90 -18.85
CA LEU A 457 16.72 8.02 -18.01
C LEU A 457 16.33 6.54 -18.16
N ALA A 458 15.03 6.23 -18.19
CA ALA A 458 14.55 4.87 -18.46
C ALA A 458 14.99 4.39 -19.85
N ARG A 459 14.96 5.27 -20.86
CA ARG A 459 15.41 4.98 -22.23
C ARG A 459 16.92 4.72 -22.29
N VAL A 460 17.73 5.49 -21.56
CA VAL A 460 19.19 5.29 -21.45
C VAL A 460 19.54 3.99 -20.72
N GLU A 461 18.82 3.65 -19.65
CA GLU A 461 19.03 2.39 -18.91
C GLU A 461 18.66 1.15 -19.72
N GLN A 462 17.63 1.23 -20.56
CA GLN A 462 17.22 0.15 -21.47
C GLN A 462 18.22 -0.05 -22.62
N ILE A 463 18.70 1.05 -23.23
CA ILE A 463 19.76 1.00 -24.25
C ILE A 463 21.05 0.37 -23.67
N GLY A 464 21.40 0.70 -22.42
CA GLY A 464 22.57 0.15 -21.74
C GLY A 464 22.52 -1.35 -21.44
N ARG A 465 21.34 -1.99 -21.51
CA ARG A 465 21.15 -3.42 -21.21
C ARG A 465 21.05 -4.31 -22.44
N GLY A 466 20.97 -3.75 -23.65
CA GLY A 466 20.83 -4.53 -24.89
C GLY A 466 19.52 -5.33 -24.99
N GLU A 467 18.53 -5.02 -24.15
CA GLU A 467 17.22 -5.66 -24.10
C GLU A 467 16.24 -4.85 -24.98
N GLY A 468 15.71 -5.47 -26.04
CA GLY A 468 14.48 -5.12 -26.77
C GLY A 468 14.03 -3.65 -26.86
N GLY A 469 14.08 -3.07 -28.06
CA GLY A 469 13.59 -1.70 -28.30
C GLY A 469 12.09 -1.53 -28.04
N ARG A 470 11.68 -0.42 -27.43
CA ARG A 470 10.27 -0.07 -27.24
C ARG A 470 9.86 1.01 -28.24
N ILE A 471 8.71 0.85 -28.89
CA ILE A 471 8.09 1.88 -29.73
C ILE A 471 6.80 2.33 -29.04
N GLN A 472 6.61 3.64 -28.90
CA GLN A 472 5.39 4.23 -28.38
C GLN A 472 4.66 5.02 -29.46
N LEU A 473 3.51 4.50 -29.92
CA LEU A 473 2.70 5.12 -30.95
C LEU A 473 1.53 5.90 -30.37
N GLY A 474 1.37 7.16 -30.78
CA GLY A 474 0.11 7.89 -30.65
C GLY A 474 -0.88 7.38 -31.69
N ILE A 475 -2.12 7.10 -31.31
CA ILE A 475 -3.12 6.61 -32.25
C ILE A 475 -4.50 7.19 -31.99
N VAL A 476 -5.27 7.41 -33.06
CA VAL A 476 -6.71 7.59 -32.99
C VAL A 476 -7.38 6.21 -32.99
N GLY A 477 -8.23 5.90 -32.01
CA GLY A 477 -8.63 4.51 -31.67
C GLY A 477 -9.03 3.60 -32.83
N THR A 478 -9.72 4.13 -33.85
CA THR A 478 -10.14 3.31 -35.01
C THR A 478 -9.15 3.15 -36.14
N ALA A 479 -8.01 3.82 -36.10
CA ALA A 479 -6.96 3.57 -37.09
C ALA A 479 -6.49 2.09 -37.04
N ILE A 480 -6.54 1.44 -35.86
CA ILE A 480 -6.16 0.02 -35.70
C ILE A 480 -7.08 -0.92 -36.48
N TRP A 481 -8.37 -0.59 -36.59
CA TRP A 481 -9.38 -1.51 -37.09
C TRP A 481 -9.49 -1.55 -38.63
N GLY A 482 -8.63 -0.81 -39.34
CA GLY A 482 -8.54 -0.80 -40.80
C GLY A 482 -7.23 -1.39 -41.33
N GLY A 483 -6.68 -0.80 -42.40
CA GLY A 483 -5.48 -1.29 -43.09
C GLY A 483 -4.26 -1.51 -42.20
N LEU A 484 -4.12 -0.73 -41.12
CA LEU A 484 -2.97 -0.79 -40.21
C LEU A 484 -2.89 -2.10 -39.41
N ARG A 485 -4.01 -2.81 -39.21
CA ARG A 485 -4.05 -4.04 -38.41
C ARG A 485 -3.05 -5.08 -38.91
N LEU A 486 -3.02 -5.30 -40.22
CA LEU A 486 -2.20 -6.33 -40.84
C LEU A 486 -0.72 -5.96 -40.81
N GLY A 487 -0.39 -4.68 -41.07
CA GLY A 487 0.98 -4.17 -40.95
C GLY A 487 1.53 -4.32 -39.51
N LEU A 488 0.72 -3.94 -38.51
CA LEU A 488 1.06 -4.13 -37.10
C LEU A 488 1.25 -5.62 -36.75
N GLN A 489 0.35 -6.48 -37.21
CA GLN A 489 0.42 -7.91 -36.94
C GLN A 489 1.68 -8.54 -37.54
N ARG A 490 2.05 -8.18 -38.77
CA ARG A 490 3.29 -8.63 -39.44
C ARG A 490 4.51 -8.15 -38.67
N PHE A 491 4.56 -6.85 -38.31
CA PHE A 491 5.69 -6.28 -37.58
C PHE A 491 5.91 -6.95 -36.22
N ILE A 492 4.84 -7.17 -35.44
CA ILE A 492 4.96 -7.84 -34.13
C ILE A 492 5.46 -9.28 -34.27
N ALA A 493 5.08 -9.97 -35.34
CA ALA A 493 5.56 -11.33 -35.62
C ALA A 493 7.04 -11.36 -36.03
N ASP A 494 7.47 -10.42 -36.87
CA ASP A 494 8.84 -10.33 -37.37
C ASP A 494 9.83 -9.82 -36.30
N TYR A 495 9.33 -9.04 -35.33
CA TYR A 495 10.13 -8.38 -34.29
C TYR A 495 9.61 -8.65 -32.86
N PRO A 496 9.63 -9.90 -32.37
CA PRO A 496 9.02 -10.27 -31.07
C PRO A 496 9.74 -9.68 -29.85
N ALA A 497 10.97 -9.20 -30.02
CA ALA A 497 11.73 -8.52 -28.96
C ALA A 497 11.41 -7.03 -28.84
N ILE A 498 10.59 -6.47 -29.73
CA ILE A 498 10.22 -5.05 -29.73
C ILE A 498 8.84 -4.87 -29.10
N ASP A 499 8.77 -4.08 -28.03
CA ASP A 499 7.51 -3.78 -27.36
C ASP A 499 6.84 -2.56 -28.00
N VAL A 500 5.73 -2.78 -28.70
CA VAL A 500 4.94 -1.70 -29.34
C VAL A 500 3.77 -1.34 -28.43
N THR A 501 3.83 -0.15 -27.84
CA THR A 501 2.80 0.38 -26.93
C THR A 501 2.02 1.51 -27.58
N PHE A 502 0.73 1.63 -27.27
CA PHE A 502 -0.16 2.62 -27.87
C PHE A 502 -0.65 3.63 -26.84
N ARG A 503 -0.74 4.91 -27.22
CA ARG A 503 -1.45 5.96 -26.49
C ARG A 503 -2.58 6.51 -27.34
N GLU A 504 -3.81 6.18 -26.96
CA GLU A 504 -4.99 6.70 -27.65
C GLU A 504 -5.22 8.17 -27.29
N LYS A 505 -5.06 9.06 -28.27
CA LYS A 505 -5.10 10.52 -28.11
C LYS A 505 -5.60 11.22 -29.37
N SER A 506 -6.17 12.41 -29.21
CA SER A 506 -6.54 13.27 -30.35
C SER A 506 -5.28 13.71 -31.11
N PRO A 507 -5.35 14.08 -32.41
CA PRO A 507 -4.19 14.58 -33.15
C PRO A 507 -3.50 15.78 -32.47
N GLY A 508 -4.26 16.70 -31.88
CA GLY A 508 -3.71 17.84 -31.13
C GLY A 508 -2.94 17.42 -29.88
N ASP A 509 -3.45 16.45 -29.12
CA ASP A 509 -2.73 15.89 -27.97
C ASP A 509 -1.50 15.08 -28.40
N GLN A 510 -1.61 14.33 -29.51
CA GLN A 510 -0.48 13.58 -30.07
C GLN A 510 0.65 14.51 -30.52
N LEU A 511 0.33 15.67 -31.10
CA LEU A 511 1.33 16.69 -31.46
C LEU A 511 2.12 17.15 -30.23
N ALA A 512 1.42 17.51 -29.14
CA ALA A 512 2.08 17.90 -27.89
C ALA A 512 2.94 16.77 -27.30
N LEU A 513 2.55 15.50 -27.49
CA LEU A 513 3.34 14.35 -27.05
C LEU A 513 4.56 14.08 -27.96
N LEU A 514 4.48 14.36 -29.27
CA LEU A 514 5.60 14.28 -30.20
C LEU A 514 6.65 15.34 -29.89
N GLU A 515 6.22 16.59 -29.65
CA GLU A 515 7.10 17.71 -29.28
C GLU A 515 7.84 17.46 -27.94
N ARG A 516 7.22 16.71 -27.02
CA ARG A 516 7.83 16.29 -25.75
C ARG A 516 8.62 14.98 -25.84
N HIS A 517 8.66 14.35 -27.01
CA HIS A 517 9.26 13.03 -27.24
C HIS A 517 8.69 11.91 -26.34
N GLU A 518 7.41 12.04 -25.95
CA GLU A 518 6.70 11.02 -25.19
C GLU A 518 6.09 9.93 -26.11
N ILE A 519 5.93 10.21 -27.40
CA ILE A 519 5.60 9.22 -28.44
C ILE A 519 6.62 9.31 -29.58
N ASP A 520 6.91 8.20 -30.24
CA ASP A 520 7.90 8.12 -31.32
C ASP A 520 7.29 8.44 -32.69
N ALA A 521 6.01 8.16 -32.88
CA ALA A 521 5.22 8.57 -34.05
C ALA A 521 3.72 8.65 -33.68
N GLY A 522 3.00 9.57 -34.31
CA GLY A 522 1.54 9.70 -34.22
C GLY A 522 0.85 9.17 -35.48
N ILE A 523 -0.32 8.57 -35.33
CA ILE A 523 -1.17 8.12 -36.45
C ILE A 523 -2.41 9.01 -36.47
N TRP A 524 -2.49 9.85 -37.50
CA TRP A 524 -3.51 10.88 -37.66
C TRP A 524 -4.44 10.55 -38.83
N ARG A 525 -5.65 11.12 -38.80
CA ARG A 525 -6.55 11.16 -39.95
C ARG A 525 -6.43 12.51 -40.64
N MET A 526 -6.41 12.46 -41.96
CA MET A 526 -6.35 13.55 -42.94
C MET A 526 -4.96 14.11 -43.25
N GLU A 527 -4.88 14.68 -44.45
CA GLU A 527 -3.72 15.43 -44.94
C GLU A 527 -3.57 16.68 -44.08
N THR A 528 -2.71 16.56 -43.09
CA THR A 528 -2.33 17.63 -42.20
C THR A 528 -0.90 17.96 -42.53
N CYS A 529 -0.64 19.22 -42.90
CA CYS A 529 0.72 19.75 -42.91
C CYS A 529 1.10 19.90 -41.43
N PRO A 530 1.96 19.03 -40.88
CA PRO A 530 2.30 19.12 -39.48
C PRO A 530 3.11 20.42 -39.24
N PRO A 531 3.00 21.06 -38.07
CA PRO A 531 3.75 22.28 -37.77
C PRO A 531 5.28 22.04 -37.81
N GLY A 532 6.03 23.14 -37.98
CA GLY A 532 7.42 23.14 -38.42
C GLY A 532 8.35 22.19 -37.66
N GLY A 533 9.05 21.33 -38.42
CA GLY A 533 10.03 20.36 -37.91
C GLY A 533 9.58 18.90 -38.03
N LEU A 534 8.27 18.64 -38.08
CA LEU A 534 7.72 17.30 -38.22
C LEU A 534 7.52 16.91 -39.70
N GLN A 535 7.56 15.61 -39.99
CA GLN A 535 7.24 15.03 -41.29
C GLN A 535 5.97 14.19 -41.20
N SER A 536 5.21 14.14 -42.29
CA SER A 536 4.06 13.26 -42.42
C SER A 536 4.21 12.34 -43.63
N GLU A 537 3.84 11.08 -43.46
CA GLU A 537 3.81 10.07 -44.52
C GLU A 537 2.45 9.38 -44.56
N LYS A 538 1.87 9.27 -45.77
CA LYS A 538 0.60 8.57 -45.98
C LYS A 538 0.78 7.07 -45.74
N LEU A 539 -0.03 6.50 -44.85
CA LEU A 539 -0.06 5.06 -44.54
C LEU A 539 -1.11 4.34 -45.37
N HIS A 540 -2.37 4.80 -45.30
CA HIS A 540 -3.49 4.17 -45.99
C HIS A 540 -4.52 5.19 -46.47
N GLU A 541 -5.20 4.84 -47.55
CA GLU A 541 -6.40 5.52 -48.01
C GLU A 541 -7.61 5.09 -47.20
N ALA A 542 -8.43 6.06 -46.79
CA ALA A 542 -9.64 5.81 -46.05
C ALA A 542 -10.68 6.89 -46.39
N THR A 543 -11.96 6.56 -46.21
CA THR A 543 -13.07 7.50 -46.46
C THR A 543 -14.01 7.58 -45.26
N PHE A 544 -14.67 8.73 -45.09
CA PHE A 544 -15.84 8.80 -44.23
C PHE A 544 -17.05 8.15 -44.91
N MET A 545 -17.92 7.56 -44.09
CA MET A 545 -19.14 6.85 -44.43
C MET A 545 -20.30 7.46 -43.65
N VAL A 546 -21.50 7.41 -44.21
CA VAL A 546 -22.74 7.78 -43.52
C VAL A 546 -23.28 6.55 -42.79
N ALA A 547 -23.36 6.61 -41.47
CA ALA A 547 -23.98 5.58 -40.63
C ALA A 547 -25.44 5.96 -40.34
N LEU A 548 -26.35 5.06 -40.70
CA LEU A 548 -27.80 5.24 -40.68
C LEU A 548 -28.46 4.10 -39.90
N PRO A 549 -29.63 4.31 -39.27
CA PRO A 549 -30.45 3.19 -38.83
C PRO A 549 -30.87 2.34 -40.03
N GLU A 550 -30.98 1.02 -39.86
CA GLU A 550 -31.39 0.10 -40.94
C GLU A 550 -32.78 0.45 -41.51
N SER A 551 -33.66 1.01 -40.68
CA SER A 551 -35.00 1.47 -41.08
C SER A 551 -35.01 2.79 -41.87
N HIS A 552 -33.88 3.48 -41.99
CA HIS A 552 -33.81 4.80 -42.63
C HIS A 552 -34.01 4.70 -44.16
N PRO A 553 -34.80 5.59 -44.80
CA PRO A 553 -35.01 5.56 -46.25
C PRO A 553 -33.71 5.58 -47.08
N LEU A 554 -32.72 6.37 -46.64
CA LEU A 554 -31.40 6.46 -47.28
C LEU A 554 -30.56 5.17 -47.15
N ALA A 555 -30.84 4.29 -46.19
CA ALA A 555 -30.11 3.04 -46.02
C ALA A 555 -30.30 2.07 -47.20
N ARG A 556 -31.37 2.25 -47.99
CA ARG A 556 -31.67 1.47 -49.20
C ARG A 556 -30.89 1.95 -50.44
N GLN A 557 -30.26 3.13 -50.39
CA GLN A 557 -29.45 3.65 -51.49
C GLN A 557 -28.06 3.01 -51.46
N GLN A 558 -27.38 2.97 -52.62
CA GLN A 558 -25.99 2.49 -52.70
C GLN A 558 -24.99 3.55 -52.23
N THR A 559 -25.26 4.82 -52.56
CA THR A 559 -24.50 5.99 -52.11
C THR A 559 -25.48 7.02 -51.54
N VAL A 560 -24.99 7.90 -50.67
CA VAL A 560 -25.80 8.97 -50.07
C VAL A 560 -25.24 10.32 -50.47
N ASP A 561 -26.06 11.20 -51.05
CA ASP A 561 -25.64 12.57 -51.29
C ASP A 561 -25.69 13.34 -49.96
N ILE A 562 -24.59 14.00 -49.58
CA ILE A 562 -24.49 14.76 -48.33
C ILE A 562 -25.58 15.83 -48.23
N THR A 563 -26.05 16.38 -49.35
CA THR A 563 -27.16 17.35 -49.37
C THR A 563 -28.49 16.78 -48.90
N GLN A 564 -28.71 15.46 -49.01
CA GLN A 564 -29.89 14.76 -48.50
C GLN A 564 -29.93 14.75 -46.96
N LEU A 565 -28.79 14.95 -46.30
CA LEU A 565 -28.68 14.96 -44.84
C LEU A 565 -29.12 16.29 -44.21
N ARG A 566 -29.48 17.30 -45.03
CA ARG A 566 -29.79 18.67 -44.60
C ARG A 566 -30.82 18.77 -43.47
N HIS A 567 -31.83 17.91 -43.50
CA HIS A 567 -32.95 17.94 -42.55
C HIS A 567 -32.91 16.82 -41.52
N GLU A 568 -31.88 15.96 -41.57
CA GLU A 568 -31.78 14.80 -40.71
C GLU A 568 -31.16 15.16 -39.34
N PRO A 569 -31.59 14.50 -38.26
CA PRO A 569 -30.96 14.64 -36.95
C PRO A 569 -29.60 13.95 -36.92
N PHE A 570 -28.57 14.64 -36.45
CA PHE A 570 -27.22 14.09 -36.28
C PHE A 570 -26.98 13.68 -34.83
N VAL A 571 -26.41 12.49 -34.65
CA VAL A 571 -25.78 12.05 -33.40
C VAL A 571 -24.28 12.03 -33.62
N THR A 572 -23.52 12.76 -32.82
CA THR A 572 -22.09 12.97 -33.08
C THR A 572 -21.25 12.69 -31.86
N MET A 573 -19.96 12.50 -32.07
CA MET A 573 -19.00 12.62 -31.00
C MET A 573 -18.74 14.09 -30.70
N THR A 574 -18.34 14.42 -29.49
CA THR A 574 -17.86 15.78 -29.18
C THR A 574 -16.67 16.15 -30.09
N ALA A 575 -16.55 17.43 -30.43
CA ALA A 575 -15.51 17.92 -31.35
C ALA A 575 -14.07 17.72 -30.84
N ILE A 576 -13.88 17.60 -29.51
CA ILE A 576 -12.58 17.36 -28.88
C ILE A 576 -12.07 15.93 -29.17
N HIS A 577 -13.00 14.98 -29.40
CA HIS A 577 -12.70 13.56 -29.53
C HIS A 577 -12.93 13.02 -30.95
N SER A 578 -13.16 13.88 -31.95
CA SER A 578 -13.50 13.45 -33.31
C SER A 578 -13.16 14.49 -34.38
N ASP A 579 -13.20 14.06 -35.64
CA ASP A 579 -13.03 14.91 -36.82
C ASP A 579 -14.27 15.79 -37.13
N TRP A 580 -15.14 16.02 -36.15
CA TRP A 580 -16.44 16.65 -36.34
C TRP A 580 -16.34 18.08 -36.87
N THR A 581 -15.32 18.86 -36.49
CA THR A 581 -15.12 20.21 -37.03
C THR A 581 -14.86 20.21 -38.54
N PHE A 582 -14.14 19.21 -39.05
CA PHE A 582 -13.97 19.03 -40.48
C PHE A 582 -15.29 18.62 -41.14
N LEU A 583 -16.00 17.64 -40.56
CA LEU A 583 -17.28 17.18 -41.11
C LEU A 583 -18.35 18.28 -41.12
N GLN A 584 -18.36 19.18 -40.13
CA GLN A 584 -19.20 20.38 -40.14
C GLN A 584 -18.85 21.30 -41.31
N ARG A 585 -17.57 21.46 -41.64
CA ARG A 585 -17.13 22.24 -42.81
C ARG A 585 -17.61 21.60 -44.10
N VAL A 586 -17.49 20.27 -44.23
CA VAL A 586 -18.00 19.50 -45.37
C VAL A 586 -19.53 19.71 -45.54
N CYS A 587 -20.31 19.63 -44.46
CA CYS A 587 -21.75 19.90 -44.51
C CYS A 587 -22.05 21.36 -44.93
N ARG A 588 -21.27 22.32 -44.41
CA ARG A 588 -21.43 23.75 -44.73
C ARG A 588 -21.08 24.05 -46.19
N GLU A 589 -20.05 23.41 -46.74
CA GLU A 589 -19.70 23.47 -48.16
C GLU A 589 -20.77 22.82 -49.05
N ALA A 590 -21.46 21.79 -48.54
CA ALA A 590 -22.68 21.24 -49.16
C ALA A 590 -23.93 22.12 -48.93
N GLY A 591 -23.78 23.28 -48.29
CA GLY A 591 -24.80 24.32 -48.16
C GLY A 591 -25.77 24.14 -46.99
N PHE A 592 -25.44 23.38 -45.95
CA PHE A 592 -26.27 23.28 -44.73
C PHE A 592 -25.44 23.16 -43.44
N THR A 593 -26.07 23.46 -42.30
CA THR A 593 -25.49 23.22 -40.97
C THR A 593 -26.18 22.00 -40.36
N PRO A 594 -25.44 20.95 -39.94
CA PRO A 594 -26.05 19.73 -39.41
C PRO A 594 -26.78 19.98 -38.09
N ARG A 595 -27.98 19.42 -37.93
CA ARG A 595 -28.77 19.51 -36.69
C ARG A 595 -28.34 18.43 -35.70
N VAL A 596 -27.37 18.73 -34.86
CA VAL A 596 -26.90 17.80 -33.80
C VAL A 596 -27.95 17.70 -32.70
N VAL A 597 -28.54 16.53 -32.51
CA VAL A 597 -29.58 16.27 -31.48
C VAL A 597 -29.00 15.62 -30.23
N ARG A 598 -27.86 14.92 -30.36
CA ARG A 598 -27.15 14.28 -29.25
C ARG A 598 -25.67 14.26 -29.53
N GLU A 599 -24.89 14.43 -28.47
CA GLU A 599 -23.45 14.23 -28.48
C GLU A 599 -23.10 13.13 -27.48
N ALA A 600 -22.12 12.30 -27.84
CA ALA A 600 -21.53 11.31 -26.94
C ALA A 600 -20.00 11.41 -26.95
N VAL A 601 -19.37 10.79 -25.95
CA VAL A 601 -17.90 10.77 -25.82
C VAL A 601 -17.31 9.64 -26.67
N GLU A 602 -17.96 8.48 -26.70
CA GLU A 602 -17.44 7.27 -27.34
C GLU A 602 -18.19 6.93 -28.63
N PRO A 603 -17.50 6.42 -29.66
CA PRO A 603 -18.13 6.07 -30.93
C PRO A 603 -19.13 4.92 -30.81
N GLN A 604 -18.90 4.01 -29.84
CA GLN A 604 -19.78 2.89 -29.54
C GLN A 604 -21.16 3.40 -29.11
N THR A 605 -21.19 4.43 -28.27
CA THR A 605 -22.44 5.10 -27.86
C THR A 605 -23.11 5.79 -29.03
N VAL A 606 -22.35 6.49 -29.89
CA VAL A 606 -22.91 7.11 -31.09
C VAL A 606 -23.58 6.08 -32.00
N LEU A 607 -22.91 4.97 -32.30
CA LEU A 607 -23.46 3.92 -33.16
C LEU A 607 -24.65 3.19 -32.51
N ALA A 608 -24.65 3.04 -31.17
CA ALA A 608 -25.81 2.54 -30.44
C ALA A 608 -27.01 3.50 -30.51
N LEU A 609 -26.79 4.82 -30.47
CA LEU A 609 -27.84 5.82 -30.63
C LEU A 609 -28.38 5.88 -32.07
N VAL A 610 -27.51 5.66 -33.07
CA VAL A 610 -27.91 5.51 -34.47
C VAL A 610 -28.80 4.28 -34.65
N SER A 611 -28.44 3.13 -34.06
CA SER A 611 -29.22 1.88 -34.23
C SER A 611 -30.64 1.95 -33.68
N ILE A 612 -30.85 2.72 -32.59
CA ILE A 612 -32.17 2.96 -32.01
C ILE A 612 -32.93 4.13 -32.66
N GLY A 613 -32.37 4.77 -33.69
CA GLY A 613 -33.05 5.78 -34.49
C GLY A 613 -33.05 7.21 -33.94
N PHE A 614 -32.15 7.57 -33.01
CA PHE A 614 -32.05 8.96 -32.54
C PHE A 614 -31.52 9.93 -33.62
N GLY A 615 -30.80 9.40 -34.61
CA GLY A 615 -30.32 10.14 -35.76
C GLY A 615 -29.27 9.37 -36.54
N LEU A 616 -28.56 10.07 -37.41
CA LEU A 616 -27.48 9.54 -38.24
C LEU A 616 -26.13 10.15 -37.87
N THR A 617 -25.04 9.59 -38.40
CA THR A 617 -23.70 10.15 -38.21
C THR A 617 -22.83 9.98 -39.45
N ILE A 618 -21.73 10.74 -39.53
CA ILE A 618 -20.69 10.56 -40.54
C ILE A 618 -19.43 10.13 -39.79
N ILE A 619 -18.86 8.99 -40.15
CA ILE A 619 -17.77 8.35 -39.40
C ILE A 619 -16.83 7.57 -40.34
N ALA A 620 -15.58 7.33 -39.94
CA ALA A 620 -14.60 6.65 -40.79
C ALA A 620 -15.03 5.22 -41.18
N ASP A 621 -14.70 4.79 -42.39
CA ASP A 621 -14.93 3.45 -42.94
C ASP A 621 -14.43 2.29 -42.06
N SER A 622 -13.34 2.49 -41.31
CA SER A 622 -12.82 1.57 -40.30
C SER A 622 -13.88 1.05 -39.32
N TYR A 623 -14.89 1.87 -38.98
CA TYR A 623 -16.01 1.43 -38.14
C TYR A 623 -16.95 0.46 -38.85
N ALA A 624 -17.08 0.55 -40.18
CA ALA A 624 -17.89 -0.35 -40.99
C ALA A 624 -17.27 -1.76 -41.12
N GLN A 625 -16.01 -1.95 -40.70
CA GLN A 625 -15.38 -3.28 -40.64
C GLN A 625 -15.87 -4.11 -39.44
N MET A 626 -16.59 -3.50 -38.50
CA MET A 626 -17.20 -4.18 -37.35
C MET A 626 -18.69 -4.42 -37.57
N ASN A 627 -19.24 -5.40 -36.84
CA ASN A 627 -20.67 -5.63 -36.84
C ASN A 627 -21.38 -4.71 -35.84
N TRP A 628 -22.28 -3.85 -36.35
CA TRP A 628 -23.10 -2.94 -35.56
C TRP A 628 -24.59 -3.25 -35.77
N PRO A 629 -25.25 -3.96 -34.83
CA PRO A 629 -26.65 -4.34 -34.99
C PRO A 629 -27.55 -3.11 -35.22
N GLY A 630 -28.37 -3.14 -36.27
CA GLY A 630 -29.31 -2.07 -36.62
C GLY A 630 -28.70 -0.83 -37.27
N VAL A 631 -27.41 -0.85 -37.62
CA VAL A 631 -26.72 0.26 -38.31
C VAL A 631 -26.28 -0.18 -39.70
N VAL A 632 -26.54 0.68 -40.70
CA VAL A 632 -26.12 0.49 -42.08
C VAL A 632 -25.17 1.63 -42.46
N PHE A 633 -24.00 1.27 -43.01
CA PHE A 633 -23.03 2.23 -43.53
C PHE A 633 -23.21 2.40 -45.04
N ARG A 634 -23.23 3.65 -45.50
CA ARG A 634 -23.29 4.00 -46.93
C ARG A 634 -22.22 5.03 -47.30
N PRO A 635 -21.47 4.82 -48.38
CA PRO A 635 -20.51 5.80 -48.85
C PRO A 635 -21.21 7.06 -49.35
N PRO A 636 -20.63 8.25 -49.14
CA PRO A 636 -21.16 9.46 -49.73
C PRO A 636 -20.96 9.45 -51.25
N SER A 637 -21.89 10.04 -52.02
CA SER A 637 -21.80 10.11 -53.49
C SER A 637 -20.55 10.84 -53.99
N ARG A 638 -20.03 11.77 -53.19
CA ARG A 638 -18.68 12.33 -53.34
C ARG A 638 -17.83 11.83 -52.17
N PRO A 639 -16.72 11.11 -52.42
CA PRO A 639 -15.84 10.61 -51.35
C PRO A 639 -15.38 11.74 -50.44
N ILE A 640 -15.41 11.50 -49.13
CA ILE A 640 -14.89 12.42 -48.12
C ILE A 640 -13.63 11.78 -47.56
N PRO A 641 -12.43 12.33 -47.84
CA PRO A 641 -11.18 11.68 -47.47
C PRO A 641 -11.04 11.58 -45.94
N ALA A 642 -10.55 10.43 -45.49
CA ALA A 642 -10.23 10.10 -44.10
C ALA A 642 -8.86 9.42 -43.96
N ASP A 643 -7.98 9.63 -44.96
CA ASP A 643 -6.67 9.01 -45.11
C ASP A 643 -5.85 9.01 -43.81
N LEU A 644 -5.10 7.94 -43.57
CA LEU A 644 -4.25 7.79 -42.40
C LEU A 644 -2.81 8.20 -42.71
N TYR A 645 -2.23 9.01 -41.84
CA TYR A 645 -0.85 9.48 -41.94
C TYR A 645 -0.06 9.13 -40.67
N ALA A 646 1.19 8.72 -40.84
CA ALA A 646 2.18 8.73 -39.77
C ALA A 646 2.80 10.12 -39.69
N VAL A 647 2.85 10.70 -38.49
CA VAL A 647 3.50 11.98 -38.23
C VAL A 647 4.60 11.78 -37.20
N PHE A 648 5.79 12.26 -37.49
CA PHE A 648 6.97 12.00 -36.65
C PHE A 648 8.01 13.11 -36.79
N ASP A 649 8.93 13.17 -35.82
CA ASP A 649 10.10 14.03 -35.88
C ASP A 649 11.24 13.31 -36.62
N PRO A 650 11.71 13.80 -37.78
CA PRO A 650 12.76 13.15 -38.56
C PRO A 650 14.12 13.10 -37.85
N VAL A 651 14.39 13.99 -36.89
CA VAL A 651 15.66 14.03 -36.14
C VAL A 651 15.71 12.93 -35.10
N HIS A 652 14.57 12.61 -34.48
CA HIS A 652 14.46 11.65 -33.37
C HIS A 652 13.88 10.29 -33.78
N LEU A 653 13.60 10.10 -35.07
CA LEU A 653 13.06 8.84 -35.60
C LEU A 653 14.10 7.71 -35.51
N THR A 654 13.82 6.72 -34.67
CA THR A 654 14.68 5.54 -34.57
C THR A 654 14.55 4.66 -35.82
N LEU A 655 15.59 3.87 -36.11
CA LEU A 655 15.55 2.89 -37.21
C LEU A 655 14.37 1.91 -37.06
N THR A 656 14.08 1.50 -35.83
CA THR A 656 13.01 0.58 -35.46
C THR A 656 11.62 1.20 -35.67
N THR A 657 11.44 2.47 -35.29
CA THR A 657 10.19 3.21 -35.59
C THR A 657 10.01 3.40 -37.09
N LYS A 658 11.09 3.66 -37.83
CA LYS A 658 11.04 3.77 -39.29
C LYS A 658 10.65 2.44 -39.95
N GLN A 659 11.20 1.32 -39.49
CA GLN A 659 10.81 -0.02 -39.95
C GLN A 659 9.34 -0.31 -39.68
N LEU A 660 8.82 0.13 -38.53
CA LEU A 660 7.40 0.01 -38.23
C LEU A 660 6.56 0.84 -39.20
N ILE A 661 6.88 2.12 -39.42
CA ILE A 661 6.15 2.98 -40.36
C ILE A 661 6.12 2.36 -41.77
N GLU A 662 7.24 1.81 -42.25
CA GLU A 662 7.29 1.11 -43.53
C GLU A 662 6.45 -0.17 -43.53
N ALA A 663 6.44 -0.94 -42.45
CA ALA A 663 5.56 -2.11 -42.32
C ALA A 663 4.07 -1.71 -42.34
N LEU A 664 3.73 -0.55 -41.80
CA LEU A 664 2.36 0.00 -41.81
C LEU A 664 1.93 0.53 -43.18
N LYS A 665 2.85 0.84 -44.10
CA LYS A 665 2.54 1.30 -45.46
C LYS A 665 2.19 0.16 -46.42
N LYS A 666 2.66 -1.06 -46.14
CA LYS A 666 2.46 -2.22 -47.03
C LYS A 666 1.00 -2.63 -47.07
N SER A 667 0.43 -2.68 -48.27
CA SER A 667 -0.95 -3.12 -48.50
C SER A 667 -1.07 -4.64 -48.35
N PRO A 668 -2.24 -5.20 -48.00
CA PRO A 668 -2.44 -6.66 -47.97
C PRO A 668 -2.10 -7.41 -49.27
N ALA A 669 -1.98 -6.69 -50.40
CA ALA A 669 -1.62 -7.24 -51.71
C ALA A 669 -0.09 -7.35 -51.96
N ASP A 670 0.74 -6.83 -51.05
CA ASP A 670 2.20 -7.02 -50.98
C ASP A 670 2.56 -8.03 -49.88
#